data_AF-A0AAN6BQB7-F1
#
_entry.id   AF-A0AAN6BQB7-F1
#
_cell.length_a   1.000
_cell.length_b   1.000
_cell.length_c   1.000
_cell.angle_alpha   90.00
_cell.angle_beta   90.00
_cell.angle_gamma   90.00
#
_symmetry.space_group_name_H-M   'P 1'
#
loop_
_entity.id
_entity.type
_entity.pdbx_description
1 polymer ?
#
loop_
_entity_poly.entity_id
_entity_poly.type
_entity_poly.pdbx_seq_one_letter_code
_entity_poly.pdbx_strand_id
1 'polypeptide(L)'
;MLLLDYQNVLIQNLLTERFSGYSCPFPASFGIRRSRPLRHQLTIGFSACCNRGAPVSIDQVVSDFDGVTFHLSTPESKTKILISIHVKCFKELVQYGAQEVLQREYGPYIVTPEPGYDFSVQIDLENLPAEQEARDELIMRLALLKRNAMAAPFERAFDEFAKLSEEASRYTSESAPQGVKEGGELMAIHYREEEAIYIKASHDRVTVIFSTVFREETDRIFGKVFLQEFVDARRRVVTLQNAPQVLFRSDPPLELQGVPGLQTAGDGKMSYVTFVLFPRHLTPQRRYENISHIQTFRDYFHYHIKASKAYIHTRMRKRTADFLQVLNRARPENEERERKTASGRIYAQQGFGGKPNAKCKLQIKRDISPQDAQEQTVQAQNKVLARLVDRYGPSLVKLEFMAYDLDVDGAKALGTRCRHALRYLALRFEHPHIRDGPMRPTAWYYPAPGSTAWNLLAGIGNPKDVGVTGLETLILERSGITPWQLAMLVTKNPRLRVLKLRTCRGAQPEFLNWLGGVQKDKNGAVIERPRLAPGAKLEVLWLENCHGLLSHPIEEQKEIYQTYKSSSSSHSWQSALQKVFRRRSSESKGKQPSLDDDFKIGEHKDGFYKYSQEMLEEKKRKFEPRTMRASDSAEVYDMRTSSTVKVTYMRGSDSTEASYASARMPPIELPTLPYTIGSIEWRSFAAREQLLDNPYGGATAEKFGSVIGVFSKVYTIAKILAWALRMYGVELDDAPGGILARLKDAEEVVNTYSLVELIEVTEKLYYSLYARLVMEIANVELCSHFDLNLRRMLIKETFTLPETSHLRDIFITFKDVLDAPEICSGLDYDLVKQHQDSIIRHATDKLAITGFSAHDLIGYRTSTLKIVSDDTHPFVLKWRGLVYLYQMPGVETITVMSEKYLTIMPKVTATDDFPTTELPFIDRDSIQPEIWQRENVLDNRQATLAKLEGRSVGDIRRDDGRRRLLDFVKEKKCICRSSCSCAADCTMDVVLACPCSERILCIVQAKRHEGAGEQYFGPRCGSLARAFFEGLAMVSREVAHYELVTELHRAMQLFEEVVGKQRQFAATSTRRA
;
A
#
# COMPACT_ATOMS: atom_id res chain seq x y z
N MET A 1 -5.62 -4.70 15.67
CA MET A 1 -6.35 -5.77 16.38
C MET A 1 -6.90 -6.72 15.33
N LEU A 2 -6.42 -7.97 15.32
CA LEU A 2 -6.78 -8.98 14.31
C LEU A 2 -7.65 -10.08 14.91
N LEU A 3 -7.28 -10.61 16.08
CA LEU A 3 -8.19 -11.33 16.97
C LEU A 3 -8.85 -10.34 17.95
N LEU A 4 -9.98 -10.72 18.52
CA LEU A 4 -10.63 -9.99 19.61
C LEU A 4 -10.09 -10.49 20.95
N ASP A 5 -10.08 -9.62 21.97
CA ASP A 5 -9.72 -10.01 23.34
C ASP A 5 -10.87 -10.86 23.94
N TYR A 6 -10.53 -11.88 24.73
CA TYR A 6 -11.53 -12.77 25.36
C TYR A 6 -12.08 -12.22 26.67
N GLN A 7 -11.29 -11.40 27.36
CA GLN A 7 -11.56 -10.81 28.65
C GLN A 7 -12.11 -9.40 28.52
N ASN A 8 -12.98 -9.00 29.44
CA ASN A 8 -13.47 -7.62 29.51
C ASN A 8 -12.34 -6.71 30.03
N VAL A 9 -11.69 -6.00 29.10
CA VAL A 9 -10.53 -5.15 29.36
C VAL A 9 -10.86 -4.00 30.33
N LEU A 10 -12.11 -3.55 30.42
CA LEU A 10 -12.50 -2.50 31.37
C LEU A 10 -12.52 -3.07 32.80
N ILE A 11 -13.17 -4.22 33.01
CA ILE A 11 -13.17 -4.93 34.31
C ILE A 11 -11.75 -5.27 34.74
N GLN A 12 -10.92 -5.79 33.82
CA GLN A 12 -9.52 -6.11 34.08
C GLN A 12 -8.75 -4.88 34.60
N ASN A 13 -8.76 -3.76 33.87
CA ASN A 13 -8.01 -2.56 34.25
C ASN A 13 -8.51 -1.97 35.59
N LEU A 14 -9.83 -1.95 35.82
CA LEU A 14 -10.43 -1.44 37.06
C LEU A 14 -9.98 -2.27 38.27
N LEU A 15 -9.96 -3.60 38.16
CA LEU A 15 -9.53 -4.47 39.25
C LEU A 15 -8.01 -4.38 39.48
N THR A 16 -7.18 -4.30 38.43
CA THR A 16 -5.73 -4.08 38.57
C THR A 16 -5.43 -2.76 39.29
N GLU A 17 -6.14 -1.68 38.98
CA GLU A 17 -6.00 -0.38 39.69
C GLU A 17 -6.41 -0.50 41.17
N ARG A 18 -7.46 -1.26 41.49
CA ARG A 18 -7.95 -1.40 42.87
C ARG A 18 -7.10 -2.34 43.72
N PHE A 19 -6.59 -3.44 43.16
CA PHE A 19 -5.77 -4.41 43.91
C PHE A 19 -4.36 -3.89 44.18
N SER A 20 -3.79 -3.07 43.28
CA SER A 20 -2.45 -2.49 43.46
C SER A 20 -2.37 -1.43 44.56
N GLY A 21 -3.49 -0.83 44.97
CA GLY A 21 -3.54 0.17 46.05
C GLY A 21 -3.27 -0.36 47.47
N TYR A 22 -3.23 -1.69 47.66
CA TYR A 22 -3.26 -2.33 48.99
C TYR A 22 -1.98 -3.10 49.40
N SER A 23 -0.93 -3.15 48.58
CA SER A 23 0.29 -3.96 48.86
C SER A 23 1.59 -3.18 49.16
N CYS A 24 2.00 -3.26 50.43
CA CYS A 24 3.36 -3.35 51.01
C CYS A 24 4.50 -2.33 50.73
N PRO A 25 5.48 -2.22 51.66
CA PRO A 25 6.65 -1.34 51.54
C PRO A 25 7.85 -1.96 50.77
N PHE A 26 8.71 -1.05 50.30
CA PHE A 26 9.98 -1.20 49.54
C PHE A 26 11.10 -2.00 50.26
N PRO A 27 12.19 -2.48 49.58
CA PRO A 27 13.04 -1.73 48.65
C PRO A 27 13.40 -2.38 47.30
N ALA A 28 14.05 -1.57 46.45
CA ALA A 28 14.25 -1.79 45.01
C ALA A 28 15.51 -2.60 44.66
N SER A 29 15.47 -3.31 43.51
CA SER A 29 16.60 -3.40 42.57
C SER A 29 16.19 -4.03 41.22
N PHE A 30 17.06 -3.84 40.21
CA PHE A 30 16.99 -4.32 38.82
C PHE A 30 15.98 -3.66 37.87
N GLY A 31 16.38 -3.55 36.60
CA GLY A 31 15.60 -2.83 35.58
C GLY A 31 16.05 -3.06 34.14
N ILE A 32 15.58 -2.17 33.27
CA ILE A 32 15.87 -2.06 31.82
C ILE A 32 15.28 -3.18 30.94
N ARG A 33 14.21 -2.85 30.21
CA ARG A 33 14.24 -2.62 28.73
C ARG A 33 12.92 -2.03 28.24
N ARG A 34 12.96 -0.80 27.72
CA ARG A 34 11.81 -0.12 27.07
C ARG A 34 11.89 -0.27 25.54
N SER A 35 10.89 -0.91 24.94
CA SER A 35 10.56 -0.75 23.51
C SER A 35 9.47 0.34 23.34
N ARG A 36 9.40 0.94 22.14
CA ARG A 36 8.71 2.23 21.86
C ARG A 36 7.32 2.04 21.17
N PRO A 37 6.48 3.09 21.03
CA PRO A 37 5.08 3.01 21.49
C PRO A 37 4.01 3.04 20.39
N LEU A 38 2.83 2.50 20.72
CA LEU A 38 1.56 2.74 20.01
C LEU A 38 0.34 2.66 20.96
N ARG A 39 0.20 3.63 21.85
CA ARG A 39 -1.06 3.96 22.57
C ARG A 39 -1.13 5.48 22.74
N HIS A 40 -2.07 6.14 22.06
CA HIS A 40 -2.34 7.58 22.19
C HIS A 40 -3.84 7.88 22.07
N GLN A 41 -4.58 7.36 23.05
CA GLN A 41 -5.83 7.89 23.60
C GLN A 41 -6.10 7.12 24.89
N LEU A 42 -6.72 7.76 25.89
CA LEU A 42 -6.70 7.35 27.31
C LEU A 42 -5.33 7.51 27.98
N THR A 43 -4.93 8.77 28.19
CA THR A 43 -4.02 9.16 29.29
C THR A 43 -4.50 10.49 29.85
N ILE A 44 -5.60 10.43 30.60
CA ILE A 44 -5.90 11.46 31.62
C ILE A 44 -4.92 11.20 32.78
N GLY A 45 -4.45 12.27 33.42
CA GLY A 45 -3.20 12.25 34.19
C GLY A 45 -3.17 11.23 35.33
N PHE A 46 -2.17 10.34 35.29
CA PHE A 46 -1.70 9.59 36.46
C PHE A 46 -0.27 10.02 36.79
N SER A 47 -0.18 10.99 37.70
CA SER A 47 1.06 11.45 38.31
C SER A 47 0.84 11.62 39.81
N ALA A 48 0.97 10.54 40.58
CA ALA A 48 1.30 10.63 42.00
C ALA A 48 1.82 9.30 42.56
N CYS A 49 2.80 9.46 43.44
CA CYS A 49 3.44 8.56 44.39
C CYS A 49 2.63 7.38 44.97
N CYS A 50 3.39 6.39 45.43
CA CYS A 50 2.98 5.38 46.40
C CYS A 50 2.30 6.02 47.62
N ASN A 51 0.98 5.86 47.71
CA ASN A 51 0.16 6.10 48.89
C ASN A 51 -0.95 5.04 48.87
N ARG A 52 -1.29 4.46 50.03
CA ARG A 52 -2.46 3.57 50.13
C ARG A 52 -3.71 4.39 49.82
N GLY A 53 -4.32 4.15 48.66
CA GLY A 53 -5.51 4.87 48.23
C GLY A 53 -6.69 4.51 49.12
N ALA A 54 -7.36 5.50 49.69
CA ALA A 54 -8.60 5.27 50.43
C ALA A 54 -9.66 4.65 49.49
N PRO A 55 -10.45 3.65 49.95
CA PRO A 55 -11.43 2.99 49.11
C PRO A 55 -12.48 3.97 48.57
N VAL A 56 -12.74 3.90 47.26
CA VAL A 56 -13.65 4.78 46.52
C VAL A 56 -14.92 4.01 46.18
N SER A 57 -16.08 4.62 46.39
CA SER A 57 -17.37 4.04 46.00
C SER A 57 -17.48 3.96 44.47
N ILE A 58 -17.89 2.80 43.97
CA ILE A 58 -18.07 2.53 42.53
C ILE A 58 -19.55 2.23 42.30
N ASP A 59 -20.09 2.76 41.21
CA ASP A 59 -21.41 2.48 40.65
C ASP A 59 -21.28 2.72 39.14
N GLN A 60 -21.10 1.63 38.37
CA GLN A 60 -20.87 1.68 36.93
C GLN A 60 -21.54 0.49 36.21
N VAL A 61 -22.35 0.80 35.21
CA VAL A 61 -22.92 -0.19 34.27
C VAL A 61 -22.06 -0.23 33.00
N VAL A 62 -21.67 -1.43 32.58
CA VAL A 62 -20.76 -1.69 31.45
C VAL A 62 -21.42 -2.69 30.50
N SER A 63 -21.53 -2.33 29.23
CA SER A 63 -22.05 -3.25 28.19
C SER A 63 -20.92 -4.02 27.52
N ASP A 64 -21.18 -5.27 27.18
CA ASP A 64 -20.29 -6.16 26.42
C ASP A 64 -21.01 -6.67 25.15
N PHE A 65 -20.31 -7.42 24.32
CA PHE A 65 -20.90 -8.06 23.14
C PHE A 65 -22.05 -9.00 23.51
N ASP A 66 -22.93 -9.29 22.55
CA ASP A 66 -24.15 -10.10 22.71
C ASP A 66 -25.24 -9.50 23.61
N GLY A 67 -25.14 -8.21 23.93
CA GLY A 67 -26.12 -7.55 24.81
C GLY A 67 -25.98 -7.96 26.28
N VAL A 68 -24.84 -8.56 26.63
CA VAL A 68 -24.45 -8.80 28.02
C VAL A 68 -24.22 -7.47 28.71
N THR A 69 -24.71 -7.35 29.95
CA THR A 69 -24.54 -6.14 30.76
C THR A 69 -23.93 -6.52 32.10
N PHE A 70 -22.87 -5.81 32.47
CA PHE A 70 -22.21 -5.90 33.76
C PHE A 70 -22.57 -4.68 34.62
N HIS A 71 -22.59 -4.88 35.92
CA HIS A 71 -22.74 -3.82 36.91
C HIS A 71 -21.67 -3.99 37.99
N LEU A 72 -20.85 -2.95 38.17
CA LEU A 72 -19.81 -2.90 39.18
C LEU A 72 -20.24 -1.86 40.22
N SER A 73 -20.62 -2.34 41.41
CA SER A 73 -21.15 -1.51 42.48
C SER A 73 -20.45 -1.79 43.82
N THR A 74 -20.51 -0.83 44.75
CA THR A 74 -20.03 -1.01 46.14
C THR A 74 -21.19 -0.75 47.12
N PRO A 75 -22.15 -1.69 47.27
CA PRO A 75 -23.41 -1.41 47.95
C PRO A 75 -23.33 -1.37 49.48
N GLU A 76 -22.46 -2.18 50.09
CA GLU A 76 -22.33 -2.27 51.56
C GLU A 76 -21.20 -1.38 52.10
N SER A 77 -20.00 -1.52 51.54
CA SER A 77 -18.80 -0.81 51.92
C SER A 77 -17.98 -0.46 50.68
N LYS A 78 -17.14 0.57 50.78
CA LYS A 78 -16.23 0.94 49.68
C LYS A 78 -15.10 -0.10 49.48
N THR A 79 -14.94 -1.04 50.41
CA THR A 79 -13.93 -2.11 50.37
C THR A 79 -14.45 -3.39 49.70
N LYS A 80 -15.77 -3.59 49.63
CA LYS A 80 -16.39 -4.72 48.92
C LYS A 80 -16.88 -4.29 47.54
N ILE A 81 -16.32 -4.87 46.49
CA ILE A 81 -16.75 -4.68 45.10
C ILE A 81 -17.71 -5.81 44.74
N LEU A 82 -18.94 -5.47 44.35
CA LEU A 82 -19.92 -6.36 43.76
C LEU A 82 -19.81 -6.27 42.22
N ILE A 83 -19.72 -7.41 41.55
CA ILE A 83 -19.73 -7.54 40.09
C ILE A 83 -20.92 -8.44 39.72
N SER A 84 -21.96 -7.82 39.18
CA SER A 84 -23.15 -8.51 38.68
C SER A 84 -23.12 -8.61 37.16
N ILE A 85 -23.63 -9.70 36.60
CA ILE A 85 -23.74 -9.94 35.15
C ILE A 85 -25.18 -10.34 34.79
N HIS A 86 -25.69 -9.76 33.70
CA HIS A 86 -26.98 -10.10 33.08
C HIS A 86 -26.75 -10.64 31.67
N VAL A 87 -27.29 -11.83 31.39
CA VAL A 87 -27.15 -12.58 30.13
C VAL A 87 -28.51 -13.16 29.74
N LYS A 88 -29.07 -12.75 28.59
CA LYS A 88 -30.42 -13.16 28.16
C LYS A 88 -30.66 -14.68 28.19
N CYS A 89 -29.66 -15.47 27.80
CA CYS A 89 -29.73 -16.93 27.75
C CYS A 89 -29.24 -17.64 29.04
N PHE A 90 -29.06 -16.93 30.18
CA PHE A 90 -28.49 -17.53 31.40
C PHE A 90 -29.24 -18.78 31.87
N LYS A 91 -30.58 -18.78 31.75
CA LYS A 91 -31.42 -19.94 32.12
C LYS A 91 -31.12 -21.19 31.29
N GLU A 92 -30.79 -21.04 30.01
CA GLU A 92 -30.36 -22.14 29.14
C GLU A 92 -28.97 -22.61 29.55
N LEU A 93 -28.04 -21.69 29.81
CA LEU A 93 -26.68 -22.02 30.27
C LEU A 93 -26.69 -22.82 31.58
N VAL A 94 -27.59 -22.48 32.53
CA VAL A 94 -27.78 -23.23 33.78
C VAL A 94 -28.25 -24.66 33.54
N GLN A 95 -29.18 -24.90 32.59
CA GLN A 95 -29.62 -26.26 32.21
C GLN A 95 -28.47 -27.14 31.67
N TYR A 96 -27.47 -26.51 31.04
CA TYR A 96 -26.29 -27.18 30.51
C TYR A 96 -25.10 -27.23 31.49
N GLY A 97 -25.28 -26.85 32.76
CA GLY A 97 -24.26 -27.00 33.82
C GLY A 97 -23.45 -25.75 34.14
N ALA A 98 -23.85 -24.55 33.69
CA ALA A 98 -23.10 -23.32 33.99
C ALA A 98 -22.92 -23.05 35.49
N GLN A 99 -23.85 -23.48 36.35
CA GLN A 99 -23.72 -23.33 37.80
C GLN A 99 -22.49 -24.08 38.35
N GLU A 100 -22.18 -25.27 37.81
CA GLU A 100 -21.03 -26.08 38.25
C GLU A 100 -19.71 -25.42 37.85
N VAL A 101 -19.63 -24.92 36.61
CA VAL A 101 -18.46 -24.18 36.11
C VAL A 101 -18.26 -22.87 36.91
N LEU A 102 -19.32 -22.11 37.16
CA LEU A 102 -19.22 -20.87 37.96
C LEU A 102 -18.82 -21.17 39.41
N GLN A 103 -19.34 -22.25 40.02
CA GLN A 103 -18.94 -22.70 41.36
C GLN A 103 -17.46 -23.13 41.40
N ARG A 104 -16.96 -23.80 40.35
CA ARG A 104 -15.56 -24.21 40.19
C ARG A 104 -14.61 -23.01 40.12
N GLU A 105 -14.95 -22.00 39.31
CA GLU A 105 -14.07 -20.86 39.04
C GLU A 105 -14.11 -19.77 40.13
N TYR A 106 -15.29 -19.53 40.74
CA TYR A 106 -15.55 -18.38 41.62
C TYR A 106 -16.02 -18.73 43.04
N GLY A 107 -16.20 -20.01 43.38
CA GLY A 107 -16.83 -20.52 44.61
C GLY A 107 -16.84 -19.62 45.86
N PRO A 108 -15.67 -19.22 46.42
CA PRO A 108 -15.61 -18.43 47.67
C PRO A 108 -16.07 -16.96 47.53
N TYR A 109 -16.30 -16.47 46.31
CA TYR A 109 -16.70 -15.10 46.00
C TYR A 109 -18.16 -14.98 45.54
N ILE A 110 -18.90 -16.09 45.41
CA ILE A 110 -20.28 -16.09 44.89
C ILE A 110 -21.23 -15.57 45.97
N VAL A 111 -22.12 -14.66 45.58
CA VAL A 111 -23.17 -14.11 46.46
C VAL A 111 -24.55 -14.23 45.82
N THR A 112 -25.60 -13.93 46.58
CA THR A 112 -26.97 -13.85 46.05
C THR A 112 -27.03 -12.83 44.90
N PRO A 113 -27.60 -13.18 43.72
CA PRO A 113 -27.68 -12.27 42.58
C PRO A 113 -28.38 -10.95 42.90
N GLU A 114 -27.85 -9.86 42.37
CA GLU A 114 -28.42 -8.53 42.49
C GLU A 114 -29.77 -8.44 41.72
N PRO A 115 -30.81 -7.75 42.24
CA PRO A 115 -32.09 -7.64 41.56
C PRO A 115 -31.98 -7.07 40.14
N GLY A 116 -32.36 -7.89 39.15
CA GLY A 116 -32.24 -7.56 37.71
C GLY A 116 -31.01 -8.13 37.00
N TYR A 117 -30.13 -8.83 37.73
CA TYR A 117 -28.98 -9.55 37.19
C TYR A 117 -29.10 -11.06 37.47
N ASP A 118 -28.40 -11.87 36.69
CA ASP A 118 -28.51 -13.34 36.74
C ASP A 118 -27.49 -13.99 37.68
N PHE A 119 -26.30 -13.39 37.79
CA PHE A 119 -25.21 -13.88 38.63
C PHE A 119 -24.39 -12.73 39.21
N SER A 120 -23.94 -12.85 40.46
CA SER A 120 -23.16 -11.82 41.16
C SER A 120 -22.00 -12.40 41.96
N VAL A 121 -20.87 -11.71 41.92
CA VAL A 121 -19.62 -12.05 42.62
C VAL A 121 -19.21 -10.87 43.49
N GLN A 122 -18.89 -11.11 44.77
CA GLN A 122 -18.42 -10.09 45.69
C GLN A 122 -16.95 -10.34 46.07
N ILE A 123 -16.14 -9.29 45.98
CA ILE A 123 -14.71 -9.32 46.27
C ILE A 123 -14.42 -8.33 47.38
N ASP A 124 -13.74 -8.76 48.44
CA ASP A 124 -13.28 -7.89 49.51
C ASP A 124 -11.82 -7.46 49.26
N LEU A 125 -11.58 -6.15 49.18
CA LEU A 125 -10.24 -5.58 49.03
C LEU A 125 -9.36 -5.77 50.28
N GLU A 126 -9.95 -6.05 51.45
CA GLU A 126 -9.23 -6.34 52.68
C GLU A 126 -8.74 -7.80 52.75
N ASN A 127 -9.41 -8.73 52.03
CA ASN A 127 -9.14 -10.16 52.05
C ASN A 127 -8.72 -10.68 50.65
N LEU A 128 -7.68 -10.06 50.08
CA LEU A 128 -7.08 -10.47 48.80
C LEU A 128 -5.95 -11.50 49.02
N PRO A 129 -5.65 -12.39 48.04
CA PRO A 129 -4.51 -13.28 48.09
C PRO A 129 -3.20 -12.55 48.40
N ALA A 130 -2.28 -13.18 49.14
CA ALA A 130 -1.00 -12.55 49.50
C ALA A 130 -0.03 -12.43 48.30
N GLU A 131 -0.07 -13.42 47.40
CA GLU A 131 0.83 -13.52 46.23
C GLU A 131 0.33 -12.67 45.06
N GLN A 132 1.27 -12.00 44.37
CA GLN A 132 0.94 -11.14 43.23
C GLN A 132 0.40 -11.94 42.03
N GLU A 133 0.98 -13.12 41.76
CA GLU A 133 0.56 -13.98 40.64
C GLU A 133 -0.88 -14.46 40.84
N ALA A 134 -1.25 -14.88 42.05
CA ALA A 134 -2.61 -15.27 42.41
C ALA A 134 -3.64 -14.11 42.29
N ARG A 135 -3.21 -12.86 42.52
CA ARG A 135 -4.06 -11.67 42.31
C ARG A 135 -4.30 -11.40 40.83
N ASP A 136 -3.24 -11.45 40.03
CA ASP A 136 -3.33 -11.20 38.59
C ASP A 136 -4.13 -12.32 37.89
N GLU A 137 -4.04 -13.56 38.38
CA GLU A 137 -4.90 -14.66 37.96
C GLU A 137 -6.38 -14.41 38.36
N LEU A 138 -6.66 -14.01 39.60
CA LEU A 138 -8.02 -13.69 40.06
C LEU A 138 -8.65 -12.57 39.21
N ILE A 139 -7.89 -11.50 38.92
CA ILE A 139 -8.31 -10.41 38.02
C ILE A 139 -8.68 -10.95 36.64
N MET A 140 -7.85 -11.84 36.07
CA MET A 140 -8.10 -12.44 34.76
C MET A 140 -9.36 -13.34 34.78
N ARG A 141 -9.52 -14.18 35.81
CA ARG A 141 -10.72 -15.04 35.98
C ARG A 141 -11.99 -14.17 36.05
N LEU A 142 -11.98 -13.07 36.78
CA LEU A 142 -13.12 -12.15 36.90
C LEU A 142 -13.41 -11.42 35.58
N ALA A 143 -12.38 -10.99 34.85
CA ALA A 143 -12.55 -10.37 33.53
C ALA A 143 -13.08 -11.37 32.46
N LEU A 144 -12.97 -12.68 32.70
CA LEU A 144 -13.48 -13.75 31.83
C LEU A 144 -14.89 -14.26 32.21
N LEU A 145 -15.63 -13.57 33.08
CA LEU A 145 -16.92 -14.05 33.61
C LEU A 145 -17.95 -14.45 32.53
N LYS A 146 -18.11 -13.64 31.46
CA LYS A 146 -18.96 -13.99 30.30
C LYS A 146 -18.49 -15.28 29.61
N ARG A 147 -17.18 -15.42 29.41
CA ARG A 147 -16.56 -16.57 28.74
C ARG A 147 -16.77 -17.84 29.56
N ASN A 148 -16.57 -17.78 30.88
CA ASN A 148 -16.74 -18.93 31.76
C ASN A 148 -18.21 -19.38 31.87
N ALA A 149 -19.16 -18.44 31.94
CA ALA A 149 -20.59 -18.77 31.90
C ALA A 149 -21.02 -19.46 30.59
N MET A 150 -20.50 -19.01 29.44
CA MET A 150 -20.80 -19.58 28.12
C MET A 150 -19.98 -20.83 27.78
N ALA A 151 -18.99 -21.21 28.59
CA ALA A 151 -18.15 -22.39 28.33
C ALA A 151 -18.86 -23.71 28.65
N ALA A 152 -19.79 -23.74 29.61
CA ALA A 152 -20.39 -24.97 30.11
C ALA A 152 -21.05 -25.88 29.05
N PRO A 153 -21.84 -25.37 28.08
CA PRO A 153 -22.38 -26.22 27.01
C PRO A 153 -21.29 -26.86 26.12
N PHE A 154 -20.17 -26.16 25.89
CA PHE A 154 -19.05 -26.72 25.14
C PHE A 154 -18.28 -27.75 25.97
N GLU A 155 -18.08 -27.50 27.27
CA GLU A 155 -17.47 -28.47 28.18
C GLU A 155 -18.30 -29.78 28.20
N ARG A 156 -19.62 -29.68 28.44
CA ARG A 156 -20.56 -30.83 28.41
C ARG A 156 -20.51 -31.59 27.07
N ALA A 157 -20.52 -30.89 25.94
CA ALA A 157 -20.45 -31.51 24.61
C ALA A 157 -19.13 -32.28 24.39
N PHE A 158 -18.02 -31.79 24.94
CA PHE A 158 -16.72 -32.44 24.79
C PHE A 158 -16.58 -33.66 25.71
N ASP A 159 -17.21 -33.65 26.88
CA ASP A 159 -17.26 -34.79 27.80
C ASP A 159 -18.23 -35.88 27.31
N GLU A 160 -19.34 -35.49 26.67
CA GLU A 160 -20.26 -36.39 25.97
C GLU A 160 -19.58 -37.03 24.75
N PHE A 161 -18.85 -36.24 23.95
CA PHE A 161 -18.00 -36.75 22.87
C PHE A 161 -16.99 -37.80 23.38
N ALA A 162 -16.34 -37.58 24.52
CA ALA A 162 -15.37 -38.53 25.06
C ALA A 162 -16.01 -39.88 25.41
N LYS A 163 -17.21 -39.87 26.03
CA LYS A 163 -17.98 -41.09 26.33
C LYS A 163 -18.42 -41.81 25.06
N LEU A 164 -19.03 -41.10 24.11
CA LEU A 164 -19.50 -41.67 22.85
C LEU A 164 -18.35 -42.22 21.98
N SER A 165 -17.18 -41.57 22.00
CA SER A 165 -15.98 -42.06 21.32
C SER A 165 -15.41 -43.33 21.96
N GLU A 166 -15.49 -43.47 23.29
CA GLU A 166 -15.07 -44.70 23.97
C GLU A 166 -16.06 -45.85 23.70
N GLU A 167 -17.36 -45.57 23.77
CA GLU A 167 -18.41 -46.56 23.46
C GLU A 167 -18.34 -47.03 22.00
N ALA A 168 -18.15 -46.10 21.06
CA ALA A 168 -17.98 -46.43 19.64
C ALA A 168 -16.73 -47.27 19.35
N SER A 169 -15.65 -47.13 20.14
CA SER A 169 -14.44 -47.96 19.98
C SER A 169 -14.68 -49.46 20.23
N ARG A 170 -15.80 -49.81 20.87
CA ARG A 170 -16.19 -51.20 21.21
C ARG A 170 -17.00 -51.89 20.11
N TYR A 171 -17.38 -51.19 19.04
CA TYR A 171 -18.21 -51.70 17.94
C TYR A 171 -17.62 -51.33 16.57
N THR A 172 -17.96 -52.09 15.52
CA THR A 172 -17.65 -51.65 14.15
C THR A 172 -18.68 -50.63 13.67
N SER A 173 -18.30 -49.78 12.71
CA SER A 173 -19.13 -48.69 12.18
C SER A 173 -20.50 -49.13 11.67
N GLU A 174 -20.63 -50.38 11.20
CA GLU A 174 -21.89 -50.97 10.75
C GLU A 174 -22.74 -51.50 11.92
N SER A 175 -22.12 -52.06 12.97
CA SER A 175 -22.81 -52.71 14.10
C SER A 175 -23.15 -51.78 15.28
N ALA A 176 -22.75 -50.50 15.24
CA ALA A 176 -22.98 -49.58 16.36
C ALA A 176 -24.48 -49.38 16.69
N PRO A 177 -24.86 -49.34 17.99
CA PRO A 177 -26.24 -49.10 18.43
C PRO A 177 -26.80 -47.77 17.91
N GLN A 178 -28.12 -47.70 17.77
CA GLN A 178 -28.79 -46.57 17.14
C GLN A 178 -28.53 -45.22 17.86
N GLY A 179 -28.45 -45.20 19.20
CA GLY A 179 -28.06 -43.99 19.95
C GLY A 179 -26.62 -43.50 19.67
N VAL A 180 -25.66 -44.41 19.43
CA VAL A 180 -24.27 -44.04 19.09
C VAL A 180 -24.17 -43.49 17.65
N LYS A 181 -25.11 -43.91 16.77
CA LYS A 181 -25.26 -43.40 15.39
C LYS A 181 -25.99 -42.05 15.34
N GLU A 182 -26.98 -41.83 16.19
CA GLU A 182 -27.74 -40.57 16.25
C GLU A 182 -26.97 -39.45 16.97
N GLY A 183 -26.03 -39.80 17.86
CA GLY A 183 -25.13 -38.86 18.54
C GLY A 183 -25.71 -38.29 19.85
N GLY A 184 -24.99 -37.35 20.43
CA GLY A 184 -25.34 -36.71 21.70
C GLY A 184 -26.50 -35.70 21.59
N GLU A 185 -26.91 -35.19 22.74
CA GLU A 185 -27.99 -34.20 22.86
C GLU A 185 -27.65 -32.91 22.08
N LEU A 186 -28.66 -32.35 21.39
CA LEU A 186 -28.50 -31.07 20.69
C LEU A 186 -28.76 -29.92 21.66
N MET A 187 -27.71 -29.22 22.06
CA MET A 187 -27.80 -28.05 22.93
C MET A 187 -27.94 -26.78 22.09
N ALA A 188 -28.93 -25.93 22.42
CA ALA A 188 -29.18 -24.65 21.76
C ALA A 188 -29.00 -23.47 22.73
N ILE A 189 -28.34 -22.40 22.28
CA ILE A 189 -28.02 -21.21 23.07
C ILE A 189 -28.49 -19.96 22.30
N HIS A 190 -29.57 -19.32 22.77
CA HIS A 190 -30.16 -18.12 22.17
C HIS A 190 -29.51 -16.83 22.73
N TYR A 191 -28.23 -16.65 22.41
CA TYR A 191 -27.44 -15.51 22.89
C TYR A 191 -27.92 -14.15 22.37
N ARG A 192 -28.71 -14.12 21.27
CA ARG A 192 -29.43 -12.92 20.77
C ARG A 192 -30.85 -13.29 20.29
N GLU A 193 -31.67 -12.27 20.06
CA GLU A 193 -33.08 -12.40 19.65
C GLU A 193 -33.29 -13.11 18.30
N GLU A 194 -32.34 -12.96 17.37
CA GLU A 194 -32.40 -13.51 16.01
C GLU A 194 -31.18 -14.41 15.69
N GLU A 195 -30.35 -14.76 16.68
CA GLU A 195 -29.14 -15.56 16.47
C GLU A 195 -28.95 -16.58 17.60
N ALA A 196 -28.60 -17.82 17.23
CA ALA A 196 -28.38 -18.93 18.15
C ALA A 196 -27.15 -19.77 17.79
N ILE A 197 -26.50 -20.34 18.81
CA ILE A 197 -25.45 -21.36 18.66
C ILE A 197 -26.08 -22.71 18.97
N TYR A 198 -25.87 -23.69 18.09
CA TYR A 198 -26.25 -25.08 18.31
C TYR A 198 -24.99 -25.93 18.44
N ILE A 199 -24.95 -26.84 19.41
CA ILE A 199 -23.81 -27.72 19.68
C ILE A 199 -24.33 -29.15 19.73
N LYS A 200 -23.71 -30.04 18.95
CA LYS A 200 -24.01 -31.47 18.97
C LYS A 200 -22.73 -32.30 19.05
N ALA A 201 -22.66 -33.20 20.02
CA ALA A 201 -21.63 -34.23 20.09
C ALA A 201 -21.98 -35.40 19.14
N SER A 202 -20.97 -36.03 18.56
CA SER A 202 -21.08 -37.28 17.81
C SER A 202 -19.90 -38.18 18.17
N HIS A 203 -19.90 -39.45 17.78
CA HIS A 203 -18.83 -40.37 18.19
C HIS A 203 -17.44 -40.05 17.59
N ASP A 204 -17.37 -39.33 16.47
CA ASP A 204 -16.13 -39.02 15.74
C ASP A 204 -15.75 -37.52 15.70
N ARG A 205 -16.68 -36.63 16.05
CA ARG A 205 -16.56 -35.17 15.95
C ARG A 205 -17.51 -34.45 16.91
N VAL A 206 -17.23 -33.18 17.19
CA VAL A 206 -18.22 -32.24 17.75
C VAL A 206 -18.54 -31.17 16.72
N THR A 207 -19.83 -30.91 16.52
CA THR A 207 -20.33 -29.97 15.50
C THR A 207 -20.93 -28.75 16.19
N VAL A 208 -20.44 -27.55 15.85
CA VAL A 208 -20.92 -26.26 16.37
C VAL A 208 -21.49 -25.46 15.20
N ILE A 209 -22.76 -25.06 15.27
CA ILE A 209 -23.49 -24.36 14.21
C ILE A 209 -23.91 -22.98 14.70
N PHE A 210 -23.39 -21.93 14.07
CA PHE A 210 -23.82 -20.56 14.27
C PHE A 210 -24.94 -20.23 13.29
N SER A 211 -26.08 -19.78 13.79
CA SER A 211 -27.11 -19.11 12.98
C SER A 211 -26.91 -17.60 13.10
N THR A 212 -26.56 -16.93 12.00
CA THR A 212 -26.30 -15.48 11.95
C THR A 212 -27.21 -14.80 10.94
N VAL A 213 -27.60 -13.56 11.23
CA VAL A 213 -28.47 -12.73 10.38
C VAL A 213 -27.71 -11.53 9.87
N PHE A 214 -27.80 -11.29 8.56
CA PHE A 214 -27.26 -10.09 7.92
C PHE A 214 -28.41 -9.12 7.62
N ARG A 215 -28.54 -8.07 8.44
CA ARG A 215 -29.56 -7.02 8.22
C ARG A 215 -29.25 -6.13 7.01
N GLU A 216 -27.98 -5.90 6.72
CA GLU A 216 -27.53 -5.21 5.50
C GLU A 216 -27.16 -6.21 4.41
N GLU A 217 -27.68 -6.03 3.20
CA GLU A 217 -27.30 -6.86 2.05
C GLU A 217 -25.80 -6.76 1.71
N THR A 218 -25.19 -5.58 1.91
CA THR A 218 -23.74 -5.42 1.71
C THR A 218 -22.94 -6.30 2.68
N ASP A 219 -23.36 -6.42 3.94
CA ASP A 219 -22.73 -7.34 4.90
C ASP A 219 -23.00 -8.81 4.55
N ARG A 220 -24.17 -9.14 3.98
CA ARG A 220 -24.46 -10.49 3.45
C ARG A 220 -23.47 -10.88 2.34
N ILE A 221 -23.17 -9.97 1.41
CA ILE A 221 -22.21 -10.21 0.32
C ILE A 221 -20.77 -10.31 0.85
N PHE A 222 -20.33 -9.39 1.71
CA PHE A 222 -19.00 -9.49 2.35
C PHE A 222 -18.86 -10.79 3.15
N GLY A 223 -19.87 -11.11 3.97
CA GLY A 223 -19.93 -12.34 4.77
C GLY A 223 -19.80 -13.60 3.91
N LYS A 224 -20.52 -13.68 2.78
CA LYS A 224 -20.40 -14.79 1.82
C LYS A 224 -18.98 -14.95 1.26
N VAL A 225 -18.30 -13.83 0.93
CA VAL A 225 -16.90 -13.87 0.46
C VAL A 225 -15.96 -14.35 1.56
N PHE A 226 -16.09 -13.83 2.79
CA PHE A 226 -15.29 -14.29 3.93
C PHE A 226 -15.50 -15.79 4.21
N LEU A 227 -16.75 -16.26 4.24
CA LEU A 227 -17.07 -17.66 4.52
C LEU A 227 -16.58 -18.60 3.41
N GLN A 228 -16.61 -18.18 2.15
CA GLN A 228 -16.01 -18.93 1.04
C GLN A 228 -14.49 -19.10 1.23
N GLU A 229 -13.79 -18.05 1.67
CA GLU A 229 -12.35 -18.13 1.96
C GLU A 229 -12.06 -18.99 3.21
N PHE A 230 -12.93 -19.00 4.23
CA PHE A 230 -12.83 -19.94 5.36
C PHE A 230 -12.95 -21.41 4.93
N VAL A 231 -13.86 -21.73 4.01
CA VAL A 231 -14.02 -23.08 3.45
C VAL A 231 -12.78 -23.49 2.62
N ASP A 232 -12.25 -22.58 1.80
CA ASP A 232 -11.11 -22.86 0.92
C ASP A 232 -9.74 -22.81 1.62
N ALA A 233 -9.61 -22.15 2.77
CA ALA A 233 -8.33 -21.96 3.48
C ALA A 233 -7.57 -23.28 3.71
N ARG A 234 -8.27 -24.35 4.11
CA ARG A 234 -7.68 -25.69 4.32
C ARG A 234 -7.17 -26.35 3.04
N ARG A 235 -7.67 -25.95 1.87
CA ARG A 235 -7.23 -26.46 0.56
C ARG A 235 -6.03 -25.69 0.02
N ARG A 236 -6.00 -24.36 0.22
CA ARG A 236 -4.97 -23.48 -0.36
C ARG A 236 -3.69 -23.38 0.50
N VAL A 237 -3.79 -23.59 1.81
CA VAL A 237 -2.67 -23.39 2.76
C VAL A 237 -2.31 -24.69 3.45
N VAL A 238 -1.15 -25.27 3.09
CA VAL A 238 -0.68 -26.57 3.59
C VAL A 238 -0.56 -26.59 5.13
N THR A 239 -0.13 -25.49 5.75
CA THR A 239 -0.01 -25.39 7.21
C THR A 239 -1.35 -25.40 7.95
N LEU A 240 -2.48 -25.17 7.27
CA LEU A 240 -3.83 -25.14 7.85
C LEU A 240 -4.64 -26.42 7.63
N GLN A 241 -4.07 -27.47 7.01
CA GLN A 241 -4.77 -28.75 6.79
C GLN A 241 -5.31 -29.37 8.11
N ASN A 242 -4.57 -29.18 9.20
CA ASN A 242 -4.88 -29.67 10.54
C ASN A 242 -5.93 -28.84 11.32
N ALA A 243 -6.47 -27.76 10.74
CA ALA A 243 -7.47 -26.91 11.40
C ALA A 243 -8.90 -27.50 11.33
N PRO A 244 -9.85 -27.00 12.16
CA PRO A 244 -11.28 -27.34 12.08
C PRO A 244 -11.86 -27.13 10.68
N GLN A 245 -12.78 -28.01 10.27
CA GLN A 245 -13.49 -27.81 9.01
C GLN A 245 -14.61 -26.78 9.20
N VAL A 246 -14.70 -25.83 8.29
CA VAL A 246 -15.82 -24.88 8.20
C VAL A 246 -16.70 -25.26 7.01
N LEU A 247 -18.01 -25.21 7.20
CA LEU A 247 -19.03 -25.33 6.17
C LEU A 247 -19.98 -24.13 6.29
N PHE A 248 -20.55 -23.69 5.17
CA PHE A 248 -21.51 -22.59 5.13
C PHE A 248 -22.68 -22.94 4.21
N ARG A 249 -23.91 -22.75 4.70
CA ARG A 249 -25.16 -22.97 3.95
C ARG A 249 -26.20 -21.90 4.32
N SER A 250 -27.10 -21.60 3.39
CA SER A 250 -28.29 -20.77 3.66
C SER A 250 -29.42 -21.58 4.28
N ASP A 251 -29.52 -22.87 3.91
CA ASP A 251 -30.48 -23.82 4.50
C ASP A 251 -29.90 -24.44 5.78
N PRO A 252 -30.75 -24.79 6.77
CA PRO A 252 -30.30 -25.46 7.98
C PRO A 252 -29.65 -26.83 7.68
N PRO A 253 -28.53 -27.16 8.34
CA PRO A 253 -27.92 -28.49 8.26
C PRO A 253 -28.85 -29.63 8.72
N LEU A 254 -28.56 -30.86 8.31
CA LEU A 254 -29.36 -32.05 8.64
C LEU A 254 -29.45 -32.26 10.16
N GLU A 255 -28.41 -31.87 10.88
CA GLU A 255 -28.28 -31.91 12.33
C GLU A 255 -29.29 -31.02 13.08
N LEU A 256 -29.97 -30.09 12.40
CA LEU A 256 -31.00 -29.20 12.95
C LEU A 256 -32.43 -29.53 12.46
N GLN A 257 -32.63 -30.65 11.75
CA GLN A 257 -33.96 -31.08 11.32
C GLN A 257 -34.83 -31.48 12.54
N GLY A 258 -36.00 -30.87 12.67
CA GLY A 258 -36.97 -31.16 13.72
C GLY A 258 -36.95 -30.20 14.93
N VAL A 259 -35.99 -29.27 15.02
CA VAL A 259 -35.96 -28.26 16.10
C VAL A 259 -37.06 -27.21 15.87
N PRO A 260 -37.97 -26.97 16.84
CA PRO A 260 -39.05 -26.01 16.68
C PRO A 260 -38.52 -24.57 16.63
N GLY A 261 -39.07 -23.76 15.71
CA GLY A 261 -38.72 -22.33 15.57
C GLY A 261 -37.69 -22.00 14.49
N LEU A 262 -37.03 -22.98 13.86
CA LEU A 262 -36.25 -22.70 12.65
C LEU A 262 -37.18 -22.33 11.49
N GLN A 263 -36.98 -21.14 10.93
CA GLN A 263 -37.67 -20.69 9.72
C GLN A 263 -37.30 -21.61 8.55
N THR A 264 -38.32 -22.25 7.97
CA THR A 264 -38.16 -23.14 6.81
C THR A 264 -37.73 -22.36 5.57
N ALA A 265 -37.02 -23.03 4.65
CA ALA A 265 -36.40 -22.45 3.47
C ALA A 265 -37.33 -21.49 2.68
N GLY A 266 -36.87 -20.26 2.44
CA GLY A 266 -37.58 -19.28 1.61
C GLY A 266 -37.01 -17.86 1.61
N ASP A 267 -36.76 -17.27 2.79
CA ASP A 267 -36.55 -15.81 2.93
C ASP A 267 -35.07 -15.35 2.79
N GLY A 268 -34.09 -16.27 2.75
CA GLY A 268 -32.69 -15.96 2.39
C GLY A 268 -31.93 -14.96 3.28
N LYS A 269 -32.45 -14.66 4.47
CA LYS A 269 -31.87 -13.73 5.48
C LYS A 269 -31.01 -14.44 6.53
N MET A 270 -31.36 -15.68 6.88
CA MET A 270 -30.60 -16.52 7.80
C MET A 270 -29.35 -17.11 7.10
N SER A 271 -28.31 -17.41 7.87
CA SER A 271 -27.08 -18.02 7.39
C SER A 271 -26.49 -18.94 8.44
N TYR A 272 -26.22 -20.20 8.07
CA TYR A 272 -25.70 -21.23 8.96
C TYR A 272 -24.22 -21.47 8.68
N VAL A 273 -23.38 -21.27 9.69
CA VAL A 273 -21.94 -21.52 9.66
C VAL A 273 -21.62 -22.68 10.61
N THR A 274 -21.17 -23.79 10.06
CA THR A 274 -20.91 -25.03 10.80
C THR A 274 -19.41 -25.25 10.93
N PHE A 275 -18.93 -25.33 12.18
CA PHE A 275 -17.59 -25.76 12.52
C PHE A 275 -17.60 -27.22 12.97
N VAL A 276 -16.72 -28.03 12.39
CA VAL A 276 -16.53 -29.44 12.76
C VAL A 276 -15.19 -29.59 13.48
N LEU A 277 -15.27 -29.91 14.77
CA LEU A 277 -14.14 -30.12 15.66
C LEU A 277 -13.82 -31.62 15.75
N PHE A 278 -12.77 -32.04 15.06
CA PHE A 278 -12.18 -33.38 15.20
C PHE A 278 -11.43 -33.56 16.53
N PRO A 279 -11.15 -34.82 16.98
CA PRO A 279 -10.59 -35.11 18.31
C PRO A 279 -9.28 -34.36 18.64
N ARG A 280 -8.45 -34.08 17.62
CA ARG A 280 -7.21 -33.29 17.72
C ARG A 280 -7.40 -31.85 18.22
N HIS A 281 -8.62 -31.32 18.19
CA HIS A 281 -8.99 -29.99 18.69
C HIS A 281 -9.65 -30.05 20.08
N LEU A 282 -10.04 -31.24 20.52
CA LEU A 282 -10.79 -31.50 21.76
C LEU A 282 -9.87 -31.98 22.89
N THR A 283 -8.55 -32.02 22.67
CA THR A 283 -7.59 -32.46 23.68
C THR A 283 -7.63 -31.55 24.92
N PRO A 284 -7.44 -32.08 26.14
CA PRO A 284 -7.55 -31.30 27.38
C PRO A 284 -6.68 -30.03 27.38
N GLN A 285 -5.48 -30.12 26.79
CA GLN A 285 -4.52 -29.02 26.63
C GLN A 285 -5.04 -27.86 25.76
N ARG A 286 -5.92 -28.13 24.77
CA ARG A 286 -6.40 -27.14 23.79
C ARG A 286 -7.86 -26.76 23.98
N ARG A 287 -8.63 -27.54 24.76
CA ARG A 287 -10.05 -27.31 25.09
C ARG A 287 -10.31 -25.87 25.54
N TYR A 288 -9.51 -25.35 26.47
CA TYR A 288 -9.66 -23.99 27.00
C TYR A 288 -9.53 -22.91 25.91
N GLU A 289 -8.51 -22.98 25.07
CA GLU A 289 -8.29 -22.00 23.99
C GLU A 289 -9.37 -22.12 22.91
N ASN A 290 -9.70 -23.35 22.50
CA ASN A 290 -10.69 -23.63 21.45
C ASN A 290 -12.08 -23.08 21.81
N ILE A 291 -12.56 -23.30 23.04
CA ILE A 291 -13.83 -22.75 23.53
C ILE A 291 -13.84 -21.21 23.45
N SER A 292 -12.72 -20.57 23.83
CA SER A 292 -12.61 -19.11 23.82
C SER A 292 -12.61 -18.52 22.39
N HIS A 293 -11.93 -19.20 21.46
CA HIS A 293 -11.90 -18.81 20.04
C HIS A 293 -13.26 -19.04 19.35
N ILE A 294 -13.90 -20.20 19.59
CA ILE A 294 -15.17 -20.52 18.91
C ILE A 294 -16.30 -19.61 19.39
N GLN A 295 -16.38 -19.32 20.70
CA GLN A 295 -17.37 -18.40 21.27
C GLN A 295 -17.32 -17.00 20.64
N THR A 296 -16.12 -16.48 20.38
CA THR A 296 -15.92 -15.13 19.85
C THR A 296 -16.01 -15.03 18.32
N PHE A 297 -16.20 -16.16 17.61
CA PHE A 297 -16.24 -16.21 16.14
C PHE A 297 -17.20 -15.18 15.52
N ARG A 298 -18.42 -15.08 16.05
CA ARG A 298 -19.47 -14.22 15.50
C ARG A 298 -19.09 -12.74 15.53
N ASP A 299 -18.56 -12.24 16.64
CA ASP A 299 -18.15 -10.83 16.74
C ASP A 299 -16.84 -10.56 16.01
N TYR A 300 -15.89 -11.52 16.00
CA TYR A 300 -14.70 -11.47 15.14
C TYR A 300 -15.11 -11.29 13.66
N PHE A 301 -16.05 -12.10 13.19
CA PHE A 301 -16.52 -12.11 11.81
C PHE A 301 -17.23 -10.80 11.43
N HIS A 302 -18.17 -10.32 12.26
CA HIS A 302 -18.83 -9.02 12.06
C HIS A 302 -17.85 -7.83 12.16
N TYR A 303 -16.83 -7.91 13.02
CA TYR A 303 -15.77 -6.89 13.10
C TYR A 303 -14.95 -6.81 11.81
N HIS A 304 -14.52 -7.94 11.23
CA HIS A 304 -13.71 -7.96 10.00
C HIS A 304 -14.47 -7.54 8.76
N ILE A 305 -15.79 -7.80 8.69
CA ILE A 305 -16.65 -7.25 7.65
C ILE A 305 -16.66 -5.70 7.74
N LYS A 306 -16.86 -5.13 8.94
CA LYS A 306 -16.85 -3.68 9.16
C LYS A 306 -15.48 -3.04 8.91
N ALA A 307 -14.39 -3.71 9.30
CA ALA A 307 -13.03 -3.27 9.00
C ALA A 307 -12.76 -3.26 7.48
N SER A 308 -13.27 -4.25 6.75
CA SER A 308 -13.16 -4.34 5.30
C SER A 308 -13.95 -3.23 4.60
N LYS A 309 -15.19 -2.95 5.04
CA LYS A 309 -15.95 -1.76 4.60
C LYS A 309 -15.15 -0.47 4.80
N ALA A 310 -14.58 -0.26 5.99
CA ALA A 310 -13.77 0.93 6.29
C ALA A 310 -12.49 1.04 5.43
N TYR A 311 -11.83 -0.08 5.12
CA TYR A 311 -10.70 -0.14 4.20
C TYR A 311 -11.11 0.25 2.77
N ILE A 312 -12.21 -0.31 2.27
CA ILE A 312 -12.76 0.02 0.95
C ILE A 312 -13.16 1.50 0.87
N HIS A 313 -13.83 2.06 1.89
CA HIS A 313 -14.09 3.51 1.98
C HIS A 313 -12.82 4.35 1.98
N THR A 314 -11.72 3.87 2.54
CA THR A 314 -10.43 4.57 2.54
C THR A 314 -9.80 4.55 1.14
N ARG A 315 -9.84 3.42 0.43
CA ARG A 315 -9.41 3.33 -0.97
C ARG A 315 -10.27 4.17 -1.91
N MET A 316 -11.59 4.16 -1.75
CA MET A 316 -12.51 4.99 -2.54
C MET A 316 -12.27 6.49 -2.32
N ARG A 317 -12.06 6.92 -1.07
CA ARG A 317 -11.69 8.31 -0.77
C ARG A 317 -10.35 8.71 -1.40
N LYS A 318 -9.34 7.82 -1.37
CA LYS A 318 -8.05 8.06 -2.04
C LYS A 318 -8.24 8.23 -3.55
N ARG A 319 -8.86 7.24 -4.23
CA ARG A 319 -9.19 7.32 -5.68
C ARG A 319 -9.96 8.59 -6.04
N THR A 320 -10.93 8.99 -5.22
CA THR A 320 -11.72 10.22 -5.44
C THR A 320 -10.88 11.47 -5.28
N ALA A 321 -9.98 11.52 -4.28
CA ALA A 321 -9.03 12.62 -4.13
C ALA A 321 -8.05 12.71 -5.31
N ASP A 322 -7.55 11.57 -5.78
CA ASP A 322 -6.68 11.48 -6.96
C ASP A 322 -7.41 12.01 -8.22
N PHE A 323 -8.66 11.58 -8.46
CA PHE A 323 -9.49 12.10 -9.55
C PHE A 323 -9.81 13.59 -9.42
N LEU A 324 -10.08 14.10 -8.21
CA LEU A 324 -10.32 15.54 -7.98
C LEU A 324 -9.05 16.37 -8.22
N GLN A 325 -7.87 15.88 -7.84
CA GLN A 325 -6.59 16.54 -8.19
C GLN A 325 -6.41 16.61 -9.70
N VAL A 326 -6.66 15.51 -10.41
CA VAL A 326 -6.59 15.43 -11.87
C VAL A 326 -7.57 16.41 -12.53
N LEU A 327 -8.83 16.46 -12.07
CA LEU A 327 -9.85 17.38 -12.59
C LEU A 327 -9.48 18.85 -12.32
N ASN A 328 -8.85 19.14 -11.18
CA ASN A 328 -8.32 20.48 -10.88
C ASN A 328 -7.13 20.86 -11.78
N ARG A 329 -6.20 19.94 -12.08
CA ARG A 329 -5.09 20.17 -13.03
C ARG A 329 -5.57 20.37 -14.48
N ALA A 330 -6.73 19.82 -14.84
CA ALA A 330 -7.31 19.96 -16.18
C ALA A 330 -8.02 21.32 -16.41
N ARG A 331 -8.29 22.09 -15.34
CA ARG A 331 -8.83 23.45 -15.46
C ARG A 331 -7.73 24.41 -15.90
N PRO A 332 -7.97 25.28 -16.90
CA PRO A 332 -7.05 26.38 -17.19
C PRO A 332 -6.89 27.24 -15.92
N GLU A 333 -5.67 27.62 -15.58
CA GLU A 333 -5.47 28.73 -14.67
C GLU A 333 -6.07 29.98 -15.34
N ASN A 334 -7.01 30.63 -14.67
CA ASN A 334 -7.47 31.94 -15.12
C ASN A 334 -6.26 32.88 -15.03
N GLU A 335 -5.79 33.39 -16.17
CA GLU A 335 -4.84 34.51 -16.20
C GLU A 335 -5.29 35.57 -15.19
N GLU A 336 -4.46 35.88 -14.20
CA GLU A 336 -4.72 37.00 -13.30
C GLU A 336 -4.61 38.27 -14.14
N ARG A 337 -5.74 38.72 -14.69
CA ARG A 337 -5.86 39.93 -15.51
C ARG A 337 -4.98 41.02 -14.92
N GLU A 338 -3.92 41.38 -15.65
CA GLU A 338 -3.01 42.45 -15.25
C GLU A 338 -3.84 43.68 -14.86
N ARG A 339 -3.69 44.12 -13.60
CA ARG A 339 -4.38 45.30 -13.10
C ARG A 339 -3.70 46.55 -13.66
N LYS A 340 -4.02 46.88 -14.91
CA LYS A 340 -3.68 48.16 -15.52
C LYS A 340 -4.28 49.29 -14.67
N THR A 341 -3.42 50.14 -14.12
CA THR A 341 -3.83 51.44 -13.57
C THR A 341 -4.15 52.40 -14.72
N ALA A 342 -5.05 53.36 -14.46
CA ALA A 342 -5.62 54.23 -15.49
C ALA A 342 -4.67 55.28 -16.12
N SER A 343 -3.34 55.14 -15.94
CA SER A 343 -2.31 56.05 -16.46
C SER A 343 -1.26 55.38 -17.36
N GLY A 344 -1.39 54.09 -17.67
CA GLY A 344 -0.77 53.49 -18.85
C GLY A 344 0.77 53.52 -18.94
N ARG A 345 1.50 53.43 -17.83
CA ARG A 345 2.97 53.30 -17.84
C ARG A 345 3.44 51.95 -17.31
N ILE A 346 4.24 51.26 -18.13
CA ILE A 346 4.97 50.03 -17.80
C ILE A 346 6.39 50.43 -17.40
N TYR A 347 6.87 49.98 -16.24
CA TYR A 347 8.27 50.16 -15.86
C TYR A 347 9.13 49.08 -16.52
N ALA A 348 9.84 49.45 -17.60
CA ALA A 348 10.98 48.69 -18.09
C ALA A 348 12.24 49.16 -17.35
N GLN A 349 13.08 48.22 -16.88
CA GLN A 349 14.35 48.54 -16.24
C GLN A 349 15.50 47.84 -16.97
N GLN A 350 16.06 48.52 -17.97
CA GLN A 350 17.44 48.33 -18.42
C GLN A 350 18.36 49.02 -17.40
N GLY A 351 19.59 48.60 -17.08
CA GLY A 351 20.40 47.50 -17.62
C GLY A 351 21.82 47.99 -17.91
N PHE A 352 22.81 47.72 -17.05
CA PHE A 352 24.25 47.91 -17.31
C PHE A 352 25.08 46.88 -16.54
N GLY A 353 26.19 46.41 -17.13
CA GLY A 353 26.88 45.18 -16.71
C GLY A 353 28.35 45.33 -16.30
N GLY A 354 28.97 44.20 -15.97
CA GLY A 354 30.39 44.08 -15.62
C GLY A 354 30.69 42.80 -14.83
N LYS A 355 31.42 41.86 -15.43
CA LYS A 355 32.15 40.75 -14.78
C LYS A 355 33.65 41.16 -14.71
N PRO A 356 34.51 40.64 -13.78
CA PRO A 356 34.55 39.23 -13.37
C PRO A 356 34.89 38.91 -11.89
N ASN A 357 34.77 37.61 -11.56
CA ASN A 357 35.43 36.84 -10.48
C ASN A 357 35.84 37.53 -9.16
N ALA A 358 35.09 37.25 -8.08
CA ALA A 358 35.60 36.51 -6.91
C ALA A 358 34.53 36.30 -5.82
N LYS A 359 34.55 35.10 -5.21
CA LYS A 359 33.92 34.72 -3.92
C LYS A 359 32.40 34.91 -3.80
N CYS A 360 31.71 33.77 -3.76
CA CYS A 360 30.29 33.67 -3.41
C CYS A 360 30.01 34.22 -2.00
N LYS A 361 29.65 35.50 -1.91
CA LYS A 361 28.89 36.02 -0.77
C LYS A 361 27.44 35.64 -0.99
N LEU A 362 26.99 34.59 -0.29
CA LEU A 362 25.58 34.36 -0.02
C LEU A 362 24.95 35.68 0.43
N GLN A 363 24.07 36.24 -0.39
CA GLN A 363 23.22 37.33 0.06
C GLN A 363 22.36 36.78 1.19
N ILE A 364 22.57 37.34 2.38
CA ILE A 364 21.74 37.09 3.55
C ILE A 364 20.31 37.43 3.13
N LYS A 365 19.49 36.40 2.88
CA LYS A 365 18.04 36.55 2.99
C LYS A 365 17.81 37.13 4.37
N ARG A 366 17.18 38.30 4.46
CA ARG A 366 16.71 38.83 5.74
C ARG A 366 15.94 37.71 6.42
N ASP A 367 16.32 37.36 7.65
CA ASP A 367 15.63 36.33 8.42
C ASP A 367 14.18 36.77 8.61
N ILE A 368 13.29 36.21 7.78
CA ILE A 368 11.85 36.40 7.90
C ILE A 368 11.48 35.77 9.23
N SER A 369 10.93 36.54 10.17
CA SER A 369 10.62 35.97 11.47
C SER A 369 9.57 34.86 11.30
N PRO A 370 9.54 33.85 12.18
CA PRO A 370 8.51 32.81 12.12
C PRO A 370 7.07 33.37 12.18
N GLN A 371 6.89 34.59 12.72
CA GLN A 371 5.60 35.30 12.75
C GLN A 371 5.26 35.89 11.37
N ASP A 372 6.20 36.56 10.70
CA ASP A 372 5.99 37.12 9.36
C ASP A 372 5.68 36.04 8.32
N ALA A 373 6.39 34.90 8.40
CA ALA A 373 6.14 33.74 7.54
C ALA A 373 4.75 33.11 7.79
N GLN A 374 4.31 33.09 9.05
CA GLN A 374 2.96 32.64 9.41
C GLN A 374 1.89 33.60 8.87
N GLU A 375 2.07 34.92 9.01
CA GLU A 375 1.10 35.90 8.54
C GLU A 375 0.95 35.86 7.01
N GLN A 376 2.05 35.78 6.27
CA GLN A 376 2.03 35.59 4.81
C GLN A 376 1.27 34.32 4.39
N THR A 377 1.41 33.22 5.16
CA THR A 377 0.70 31.96 4.91
C THR A 377 -0.81 32.11 5.15
N VAL A 378 -1.22 32.79 6.23
CA VAL A 378 -2.63 33.07 6.53
C VAL A 378 -3.27 33.97 5.47
N GLN A 379 -2.58 35.03 5.05
CA GLN A 379 -3.06 35.94 4.00
C GLN A 379 -3.20 35.22 2.64
N ALA A 380 -2.20 34.43 2.23
CA ALA A 380 -2.25 33.67 0.99
C ALA A 380 -3.42 32.66 0.96
N GLN A 381 -3.64 31.95 2.06
CA GLN A 381 -4.75 30.99 2.22
C GLN A 381 -6.12 31.69 2.13
N ASN A 382 -6.31 32.80 2.84
CA ASN A 382 -7.59 33.50 2.85
C ASN A 382 -7.88 34.25 1.53
N LYS A 383 -6.84 34.71 0.82
CA LYS A 383 -6.97 35.18 -0.57
C LYS A 383 -7.54 34.11 -1.51
N VAL A 384 -7.21 32.83 -1.30
CA VAL A 384 -7.81 31.70 -2.04
C VAL A 384 -9.25 31.44 -1.58
N LEU A 385 -9.53 31.45 -0.27
CA LEU A 385 -10.90 31.33 0.26
C LEU A 385 -11.81 32.41 -0.33
N ALA A 386 -11.38 33.67 -0.32
CA ALA A 386 -12.13 34.81 -0.84
C ALA A 386 -12.50 34.62 -2.32
N ARG A 387 -11.53 34.21 -3.17
CA ARG A 387 -11.77 33.91 -4.60
C ARG A 387 -12.81 32.80 -4.81
N LEU A 388 -12.80 31.76 -3.97
CA LEU A 388 -13.77 30.66 -4.06
C LEU A 388 -15.16 31.11 -3.63
N VAL A 389 -15.24 31.85 -2.53
CA VAL A 389 -16.49 32.37 -1.95
C VAL A 389 -17.11 33.48 -2.82
N ASP A 390 -16.31 34.34 -3.46
CA ASP A 390 -16.78 35.30 -4.47
C ASP A 390 -17.46 34.62 -5.67
N ARG A 391 -16.99 33.43 -6.06
CA ARG A 391 -17.49 32.70 -7.23
C ARG A 391 -18.71 31.83 -6.92
N TYR A 392 -18.75 31.18 -5.76
CA TYR A 392 -19.77 30.16 -5.43
C TYR A 392 -20.64 30.48 -4.21
N GLY A 393 -20.30 31.51 -3.41
CA GLY A 393 -20.92 31.82 -2.13
C GLY A 393 -22.46 31.83 -2.10
N PRO A 394 -23.17 32.41 -3.09
CA PRO A 394 -24.64 32.39 -3.12
C PRO A 394 -25.27 30.99 -3.20
N SER A 395 -24.50 29.97 -3.58
CA SER A 395 -24.92 28.56 -3.66
C SER A 395 -24.41 27.69 -2.50
N LEU A 396 -23.53 28.20 -1.65
CA LEU A 396 -22.92 27.42 -0.57
C LEU A 396 -23.88 27.29 0.62
N VAL A 397 -24.53 26.13 0.72
CA VAL A 397 -25.42 25.77 1.85
C VAL A 397 -24.63 25.18 3.04
N LYS A 398 -23.54 24.46 2.76
CA LYS A 398 -22.66 23.85 3.76
C LYS A 398 -21.20 24.16 3.43
N LEU A 399 -20.48 24.74 4.39
CA LEU A 399 -19.05 25.04 4.29
C LEU A 399 -18.31 24.47 5.50
N GLU A 400 -17.17 23.83 5.23
CA GLU A 400 -16.22 23.35 6.21
C GLU A 400 -14.82 23.78 5.77
N PHE A 401 -14.18 24.63 6.55
CA PHE A 401 -12.91 25.28 6.23
C PHE A 401 -11.85 24.86 7.25
N MET A 402 -10.84 24.14 6.78
CA MET A 402 -9.70 23.68 7.58
C MET A 402 -8.50 24.56 7.21
N ALA A 403 -7.96 25.30 8.17
CA ALA A 403 -7.11 26.47 7.90
C ALA A 403 -6.18 26.83 9.06
N TYR A 404 -5.19 27.70 8.82
CA TYR A 404 -4.32 28.25 9.86
C TYR A 404 -5.05 29.29 10.74
N ASP A 405 -5.73 30.26 10.11
CA ASP A 405 -6.66 31.22 10.74
C ASP A 405 -7.56 31.89 9.67
N LEU A 406 -8.53 32.70 10.08
CA LEU A 406 -9.41 33.51 9.23
C LEU A 406 -9.02 35.01 9.29
N ASP A 407 -8.69 35.59 8.15
CA ASP A 407 -8.38 37.02 8.05
C ASP A 407 -9.60 37.88 7.64
N VAL A 408 -9.35 39.19 7.51
CA VAL A 408 -10.34 40.20 7.15
C VAL A 408 -10.98 39.94 5.79
N ASP A 409 -10.21 39.51 4.78
CA ASP A 409 -10.70 39.29 3.41
C ASP A 409 -11.52 38.00 3.32
N GLY A 410 -11.06 36.91 3.96
CA GLY A 410 -11.81 35.67 4.08
C GLY A 410 -13.14 35.86 4.81
N ALA A 411 -13.15 36.59 5.93
CA ALA A 411 -14.36 36.90 6.68
C ALA A 411 -15.32 37.82 5.89
N LYS A 412 -14.81 38.81 5.17
CA LYS A 412 -15.59 39.69 4.29
C LYS A 412 -16.26 38.92 3.16
N ALA A 413 -15.55 38.01 2.51
CA ALA A 413 -16.10 37.19 1.44
C ALA A 413 -17.26 36.31 1.97
N LEU A 414 -17.07 35.63 3.10
CA LEU A 414 -18.13 34.84 3.74
C LEU A 414 -19.33 35.69 4.14
N GLY A 415 -19.10 36.83 4.79
CA GLY A 415 -20.16 37.73 5.24
C GLY A 415 -20.95 38.39 4.10
N THR A 416 -20.34 38.63 2.94
CA THR A 416 -21.02 39.25 1.77
C THR A 416 -21.69 38.24 0.85
N ARG A 417 -21.03 37.12 0.52
CA ARG A 417 -21.47 36.20 -0.55
C ARG A 417 -22.29 35.02 -0.05
N CYS A 418 -22.00 34.53 1.16
CA CYS A 418 -22.71 33.41 1.77
C CYS A 418 -23.87 33.86 2.69
N ARG A 419 -24.19 35.17 2.70
CA ARG A 419 -25.01 35.92 3.68
C ARG A 419 -26.25 35.17 4.21
N HIS A 420 -27.06 34.62 3.32
CA HIS A 420 -28.31 33.90 3.65
C HIS A 420 -28.34 32.44 3.21
N ALA A 421 -27.46 32.05 2.27
CA ALA A 421 -27.46 30.70 1.69
C ALA A 421 -26.88 29.65 2.67
N LEU A 422 -25.89 30.06 3.47
CA LEU A 422 -25.12 29.17 4.31
C LEU A 422 -25.88 28.79 5.58
N ARG A 423 -26.17 27.49 5.72
CA ARG A 423 -26.85 26.89 6.88
C ARG A 423 -25.89 26.14 7.80
N TYR A 424 -24.81 25.57 7.27
CA TYR A 424 -23.78 24.91 8.07
C TYR A 424 -22.44 25.58 7.83
N LEU A 425 -21.79 26.04 8.90
CA LEU A 425 -20.44 26.60 8.88
C LEU A 425 -19.57 25.90 9.94
N ALA A 426 -18.51 25.23 9.48
CA ALA A 426 -17.46 24.71 10.34
C ALA A 426 -16.12 25.39 10.01
N LEU A 427 -15.53 26.09 10.99
CA LEU A 427 -14.20 26.70 10.88
C LEU A 427 -13.25 25.95 11.82
N ARG A 428 -12.36 25.15 11.24
CA ARG A 428 -11.47 24.24 11.97
C ARG A 428 -10.01 24.69 11.88
N PHE A 429 -9.55 25.47 12.85
CA PHE A 429 -8.18 25.97 12.90
C PHE A 429 -7.23 25.09 13.74
N GLU A 430 -7.53 23.79 13.86
CA GLU A 430 -6.78 22.84 14.69
C GLU A 430 -6.67 21.43 14.06
N HIS A 431 -6.67 21.34 12.72
CA HIS A 431 -6.68 20.06 11.99
C HIS A 431 -5.28 19.39 11.94
N PRO A 432 -5.15 18.04 12.06
CA PRO A 432 -3.86 17.36 12.08
C PRO A 432 -2.92 17.69 10.92
N HIS A 433 -3.43 17.87 9.70
CA HIS A 433 -2.61 18.20 8.51
C HIS A 433 -1.99 19.62 8.54
N ILE A 434 -2.37 20.45 9.51
CA ILE A 434 -1.89 21.83 9.66
C ILE A 434 -0.84 21.89 10.79
N ARG A 435 -0.79 20.87 11.66
CA ARG A 435 0.14 20.77 12.80
C ARG A 435 1.59 20.49 12.40
N ASP A 436 1.82 20.04 11.16
CA ASP A 436 3.17 19.80 10.60
C ASP A 436 3.82 21.07 9.99
N GLY A 437 3.17 22.24 10.14
CA GLY A 437 3.71 23.53 9.70
C GLY A 437 4.71 24.17 10.70
N PRO A 438 5.27 25.36 10.40
CA PRO A 438 6.32 26.02 11.20
C PRO A 438 5.86 26.57 12.56
N MET A 439 4.65 26.26 13.02
CA MET A 439 4.15 26.72 14.33
C MET A 439 4.72 25.87 15.47
N ARG A 440 5.11 26.53 16.56
CA ARG A 440 5.54 25.84 17.80
C ARG A 440 4.40 24.94 18.31
N PRO A 441 4.67 23.69 18.74
CA PRO A 441 3.62 22.79 19.25
C PRO A 441 2.79 23.39 20.38
N THR A 442 3.37 24.26 21.21
CA THR A 442 2.69 25.00 22.29
C THR A 442 1.58 25.94 21.80
N ALA A 443 1.63 26.43 20.56
CA ALA A 443 0.64 27.36 20.01
C ALA A 443 -0.75 26.71 19.78
N TRP A 444 -0.82 25.38 19.72
CA TRP A 444 -2.08 24.64 19.50
C TRP A 444 -2.92 24.48 20.77
N TYR A 445 -2.34 24.62 21.96
CA TYR A 445 -3.03 24.44 23.25
C TYR A 445 -3.79 25.68 23.71
N TYR A 446 -3.55 26.83 23.08
CA TYR A 446 -4.19 28.10 23.41
C TYR A 446 -5.09 28.57 22.25
N PRO A 447 -6.20 29.28 22.53
CA PRO A 447 -7.01 29.91 21.50
C PRO A 447 -6.19 30.94 20.69
N ALA A 448 -6.52 31.12 19.41
CA ALA A 448 -5.92 32.15 18.59
C ALA A 448 -6.12 33.58 19.17
N PRO A 449 -5.22 34.54 18.87
CA PRO A 449 -5.37 35.92 19.30
C PRO A 449 -6.67 36.56 18.76
N GLY A 450 -7.12 37.63 19.42
CA GLY A 450 -8.36 38.30 19.05
C GLY A 450 -8.25 38.98 17.69
N SER A 451 -9.14 38.65 16.75
CA SER A 451 -9.13 39.21 15.39
C SER A 451 -10.34 40.11 15.11
N THR A 452 -10.13 41.19 14.36
CA THR A 452 -11.19 42.07 13.85
C THR A 452 -11.97 41.43 12.69
N ALA A 453 -11.44 40.37 12.06
CA ALA A 453 -12.12 39.62 11.00
C ALA A 453 -13.50 39.11 11.42
N TRP A 454 -13.63 38.67 12.67
CA TRP A 454 -14.90 38.20 13.25
C TRP A 454 -16.01 39.26 13.27
N ASN A 455 -15.67 40.55 13.26
CA ASN A 455 -16.66 41.63 13.14
C ASN A 455 -17.38 41.56 11.78
N LEU A 456 -16.65 41.30 10.69
CA LEU A 456 -17.23 41.21 9.36
C LEU A 456 -18.07 39.94 9.19
N LEU A 457 -17.62 38.82 9.76
CA LEU A 457 -18.39 37.57 9.72
C LEU A 457 -19.72 37.68 10.51
N ALA A 458 -19.69 38.36 11.67
CA ALA A 458 -20.86 38.59 12.53
C ALA A 458 -21.71 39.82 12.15
N GLY A 459 -21.30 40.60 11.15
CA GLY A 459 -22.01 41.81 10.70
C GLY A 459 -22.06 42.93 11.73
N ILE A 460 -20.88 43.22 12.29
CA ILE A 460 -20.61 44.23 13.30
C ILE A 460 -19.81 45.38 12.66
N GLY A 461 -20.35 46.60 12.75
CA GLY A 461 -19.75 47.80 12.15
C GLY A 461 -20.46 48.23 10.86
N ASN A 462 -19.78 49.05 10.06
CA ASN A 462 -20.26 49.55 8.78
C ASN A 462 -19.37 48.92 7.68
N PRO A 463 -19.92 48.28 6.62
CA PRO A 463 -21.29 48.36 6.12
C PRO A 463 -22.28 47.45 6.84
N LYS A 464 -23.52 47.94 7.01
CA LYS A 464 -24.66 47.21 7.64
C LYS A 464 -25.09 45.92 6.90
N ASP A 465 -24.55 45.67 5.70
CA ASP A 465 -24.95 44.58 4.79
C ASP A 465 -23.98 43.40 4.71
N VAL A 466 -22.92 43.39 5.51
CA VAL A 466 -22.00 42.25 5.62
C VAL A 466 -22.39 41.42 6.85
N GLY A 467 -22.40 40.09 6.76
CA GLY A 467 -22.52 39.18 7.90
C GLY A 467 -23.42 37.97 7.64
N VAL A 468 -23.03 36.80 8.13
CA VAL A 468 -23.79 35.55 7.90
C VAL A 468 -25.01 35.49 8.83
N THR A 469 -26.18 35.16 8.28
CA THR A 469 -27.50 35.21 8.97
C THR A 469 -28.37 33.96 8.78
N GLY A 470 -27.93 32.99 7.95
CA GLY A 470 -28.69 31.79 7.60
C GLY A 470 -28.38 30.52 8.42
N LEU A 471 -27.47 30.59 9.40
CA LEU A 471 -26.90 29.38 10.02
C LEU A 471 -27.89 28.62 10.91
N GLU A 472 -27.93 27.31 10.68
CA GLU A 472 -28.57 26.27 11.48
C GLU A 472 -27.52 25.48 12.30
N THR A 473 -26.26 25.41 11.83
CA THR A 473 -25.12 24.81 12.53
C THR A 473 -23.86 25.68 12.45
N LEU A 474 -23.21 25.89 13.59
CA LEU A 474 -21.92 26.58 13.72
C LEU A 474 -20.94 25.72 14.52
N ILE A 475 -19.77 25.45 13.95
CA ILE A 475 -18.65 24.75 14.59
C ILE A 475 -17.42 25.64 14.50
N LEU A 476 -16.76 25.92 15.62
CA LEU A 476 -15.50 26.68 15.69
C LEU A 476 -14.46 25.87 16.47
N GLU A 477 -13.26 25.71 15.90
CA GLU A 477 -12.11 25.09 16.57
C GLU A 477 -10.91 26.07 16.56
N ARG A 478 -10.31 26.31 17.73
CA ARG A 478 -9.18 27.24 17.98
C ARG A 478 -9.43 28.71 17.56
N SER A 479 -10.70 29.14 17.44
CA SER A 479 -11.04 30.49 16.98
C SER A 479 -10.74 31.60 17.99
N GLY A 480 -10.13 32.69 17.52
CA GLY A 480 -9.89 33.93 18.26
C GLY A 480 -11.10 34.87 18.38
N ILE A 481 -12.32 34.34 18.33
CA ILE A 481 -13.56 35.13 18.47
C ILE A 481 -13.74 35.59 19.93
N THR A 482 -14.17 36.84 20.14
CA THR A 482 -14.49 37.36 21.48
C THR A 482 -15.91 36.98 21.94
N PRO A 483 -16.21 37.00 23.26
CA PRO A 483 -17.55 36.67 23.78
C PRO A 483 -18.67 37.52 23.16
N TRP A 484 -18.41 38.80 22.93
CA TRP A 484 -19.37 39.73 22.32
C TRP A 484 -19.55 39.51 20.81
N GLN A 485 -18.47 39.25 20.07
CA GLN A 485 -18.57 38.88 18.64
C GLN A 485 -19.37 37.59 18.46
N LEU A 486 -19.18 36.61 19.35
CA LEU A 486 -19.92 35.35 19.34
C LEU A 486 -21.40 35.55 19.71
N ALA A 487 -21.72 36.38 20.71
CA ALA A 487 -23.09 36.78 21.04
C ALA A 487 -23.81 37.43 19.84
N MET A 488 -23.12 38.34 19.14
CA MET A 488 -23.65 38.98 17.94
C MET A 488 -23.87 37.98 16.80
N LEU A 489 -22.94 37.06 16.55
CA LEU A 489 -23.08 36.02 15.53
C LEU A 489 -24.28 35.10 15.82
N VAL A 490 -24.48 34.68 17.08
CA VAL A 490 -25.67 33.90 17.48
C VAL A 490 -26.95 34.73 17.31
N THR A 491 -26.96 36.00 17.74
CA THR A 491 -28.12 36.91 17.59
C THR A 491 -28.55 37.08 16.13
N LYS A 492 -27.57 37.13 15.21
CA LYS A 492 -27.80 37.30 13.77
C LYS A 492 -28.28 36.02 13.06
N ASN A 493 -28.19 34.86 13.71
CA ASN A 493 -28.56 33.56 13.15
C ASN A 493 -29.70 32.89 13.98
N PRO A 494 -30.95 33.40 13.91
CA PRO A 494 -32.06 32.98 14.77
C PRO A 494 -32.63 31.58 14.47
N ARG A 495 -31.98 30.83 13.57
CA ARG A 495 -32.26 29.43 13.20
C ARG A 495 -31.22 28.44 13.73
N LEU A 496 -30.19 28.92 14.44
CA LEU A 496 -29.10 28.10 14.95
C LEU A 496 -29.62 27.04 15.94
N ARG A 497 -29.40 25.76 15.63
CA ARG A 497 -29.74 24.60 16.46
C ARG A 497 -28.50 23.93 17.05
N VAL A 498 -27.37 23.99 16.36
CA VAL A 498 -26.13 23.32 16.77
C VAL A 498 -25.01 24.34 16.91
N LEU A 499 -24.45 24.46 18.10
CA LEU A 499 -23.29 25.31 18.41
C LEU A 499 -22.20 24.45 19.06
N LYS A 500 -21.04 24.34 18.40
CA LYS A 500 -19.89 23.53 18.84
C LYS A 500 -18.64 24.41 18.92
N LEU A 501 -18.04 24.52 20.10
CA LEU A 501 -16.90 25.40 20.36
C LEU A 501 -15.76 24.59 20.99
N ARG A 502 -14.60 24.56 20.34
CA ARG A 502 -13.40 23.84 20.79
C ARG A 502 -12.21 24.79 20.86
N THR A 503 -11.56 24.90 22.01
CA THR A 503 -10.38 25.78 22.19
C THR A 503 -10.67 27.24 21.79
N CYS A 504 -11.90 27.73 22.00
CA CYS A 504 -12.36 29.06 21.54
C CYS A 504 -12.25 30.13 22.63
N ARG A 505 -11.73 31.32 22.30
CA ARG A 505 -11.61 32.43 23.27
C ARG A 505 -12.97 32.96 23.76
N GLY A 506 -14.00 32.93 22.92
CA GLY A 506 -15.30 33.55 23.16
C GLY A 506 -16.25 32.80 24.09
N ALA A 507 -15.94 31.56 24.44
CA ALA A 507 -16.72 30.75 25.37
C ALA A 507 -16.42 31.11 26.83
N GLN A 508 -16.66 32.38 27.20
CA GLN A 508 -16.49 32.91 28.55
C GLN A 508 -17.82 32.96 29.32
N PRO A 509 -17.81 33.04 30.66
CA PRO A 509 -19.03 33.10 31.48
C PRO A 509 -20.02 34.20 31.08
N GLU A 510 -19.58 35.36 30.58
CA GLU A 510 -20.49 36.45 30.19
C GLU A 510 -21.33 36.07 28.97
N PHE A 511 -20.72 35.44 27.96
CA PHE A 511 -21.43 34.97 26.76
C PHE A 511 -22.48 33.92 27.10
N LEU A 512 -22.17 33.02 28.04
CA LEU A 512 -23.05 31.89 28.36
C LEU A 512 -24.18 32.27 29.32
N ASN A 513 -23.94 33.19 30.27
CA ASN A 513 -25.02 33.83 31.03
C ASN A 513 -25.97 34.59 30.10
N TRP A 514 -25.44 35.33 29.12
CA TRP A 514 -26.24 35.98 28.07
C TRP A 514 -27.03 34.95 27.23
N LEU A 515 -26.41 33.84 26.83
CA LEU A 515 -27.04 32.78 26.04
C LEU A 515 -28.23 32.13 26.77
N GLY A 516 -28.12 31.97 28.09
CA GLY A 516 -29.22 31.53 28.97
C GLY A 516 -30.23 32.60 29.36
N GLY A 517 -30.11 33.83 28.85
CA GLY A 517 -31.05 34.92 29.10
C GLY A 517 -30.90 35.63 30.45
N VAL A 518 -29.77 35.48 31.14
CA VAL A 518 -29.51 36.15 32.41
C VAL A 518 -28.85 37.52 32.17
N GLN A 519 -29.63 38.59 32.24
CA GLN A 519 -29.09 39.96 32.30
C GLN A 519 -28.94 40.40 33.75
N LYS A 520 -27.71 40.82 34.10
CA LYS A 520 -27.42 41.55 35.35
C LYS A 520 -27.36 43.05 35.04
N ASP A 521 -28.00 43.86 35.86
CA ASP A 521 -27.82 45.32 35.86
C ASP A 521 -26.41 45.72 36.34
N LYS A 522 -26.03 46.99 36.20
CA LYS A 522 -24.79 47.56 36.76
C LYS A 522 -24.65 47.35 38.28
N ASN A 523 -25.77 47.17 38.98
CA ASN A 523 -25.83 46.86 40.42
C ASN A 523 -25.95 45.34 40.72
N GLY A 524 -25.78 44.46 39.73
CA GLY A 524 -25.76 43.00 39.90
C GLY A 524 -27.12 42.31 39.98
N ALA A 525 -28.23 43.05 40.05
CA ALA A 525 -29.59 42.50 40.09
C ALA A 525 -29.98 41.82 38.76
N VAL A 526 -30.65 40.66 38.85
CA VAL A 526 -31.13 39.90 37.69
C VAL A 526 -32.45 40.48 37.18
N ILE A 527 -32.47 40.94 35.93
CA ILE A 527 -33.70 41.46 35.31
C ILE A 527 -34.40 40.32 34.54
N GLU A 528 -35.48 39.78 35.09
CA GLU A 528 -36.35 38.86 34.34
C GLU A 528 -37.22 39.63 33.34
N ARG A 529 -36.91 39.50 32.05
CA ARG A 529 -37.79 39.95 30.94
C ARG A 529 -38.47 38.74 30.28
N PRO A 530 -39.72 38.88 29.80
CA PRO A 530 -40.46 37.81 29.13
C PRO A 530 -40.00 37.63 27.67
N ARG A 531 -38.72 37.29 27.46
CA ARG A 531 -38.17 36.88 26.16
C ARG A 531 -37.53 35.50 26.33
N LEU A 532 -37.71 34.63 25.34
CA LEU A 532 -36.95 33.37 25.27
C LEU A 532 -35.46 33.66 25.37
N ALA A 533 -34.73 32.84 26.13
CA ALA A 533 -33.28 32.92 26.19
C ALA A 533 -32.67 32.85 24.77
N PRO A 534 -31.61 33.62 24.44
CA PRO A 534 -31.02 33.60 23.11
C PRO A 534 -30.62 32.20 22.60
N GLY A 535 -30.23 31.30 23.52
CA GLY A 535 -29.91 29.90 23.23
C GLY A 535 -31.10 28.93 23.22
N ALA A 536 -32.34 29.36 23.49
CA ALA A 536 -33.50 28.47 23.67
C ALA A 536 -33.94 27.65 22.43
N LYS A 537 -33.27 27.84 21.27
CA LYS A 537 -33.45 27.04 20.06
C LYS A 537 -32.30 26.06 19.78
N LEU A 538 -31.25 26.07 20.62
CA LEU A 538 -30.13 25.14 20.49
C LEU A 538 -30.56 23.75 20.97
N GLU A 539 -30.55 22.80 20.04
CA GLU A 539 -30.69 21.36 20.32
C GLU A 539 -29.36 20.78 20.84
N VAL A 540 -28.23 21.32 20.37
CA VAL A 540 -26.88 20.86 20.74
C VAL A 540 -25.98 22.06 21.05
N LEU A 541 -25.53 22.15 22.30
CA LEU A 541 -24.42 23.02 22.72
C LEU A 541 -23.26 22.13 23.18
N TRP A 542 -22.10 22.22 22.52
CA TRP A 542 -20.91 21.45 22.87
C TRP A 542 -19.72 22.42 23.10
N LEU A 543 -19.10 22.30 24.26
CA LEU A 543 -17.93 23.08 24.67
C LEU A 543 -16.78 22.10 24.99
N GLU A 544 -15.59 22.34 24.43
CA GLU A 544 -14.38 21.54 24.67
C GLU A 544 -13.17 22.49 24.80
N ASN A 545 -12.28 22.25 25.77
CA ASN A 545 -11.05 23.03 26.01
C ASN A 545 -11.25 24.56 26.09
N CYS A 546 -12.42 25.03 26.52
CA CYS A 546 -12.75 26.44 26.68
C CYS A 546 -12.23 26.96 28.02
N HIS A 547 -11.14 27.73 27.98
CA HIS A 547 -10.45 28.25 29.16
C HIS A 547 -11.24 29.43 29.77
N GLY A 548 -11.39 29.46 31.11
CA GLY A 548 -12.04 30.56 31.84
C GLY A 548 -13.50 30.36 32.24
N LEU A 549 -14.10 29.19 31.95
CA LEU A 549 -15.49 28.88 32.35
C LEU A 549 -15.72 28.77 33.86
N LEU A 550 -14.66 28.46 34.62
CA LEU A 550 -14.65 28.34 36.07
C LEU A 550 -13.58 29.30 36.61
N SER A 551 -13.88 30.01 37.69
CA SER A 551 -12.94 30.96 38.32
C SER A 551 -11.83 30.28 39.13
N HIS A 552 -11.96 28.98 39.42
CA HIS A 552 -10.98 28.13 40.10
C HIS A 552 -10.95 26.74 39.45
N PRO A 553 -9.85 25.97 39.59
CA PRO A 553 -9.83 24.55 39.29
C PRO A 553 -10.90 23.79 40.07
N ILE A 554 -11.47 22.73 39.49
CA ILE A 554 -12.50 21.89 40.14
C ILE A 554 -11.95 21.23 41.43
N GLU A 555 -10.64 21.04 41.51
CA GLU A 555 -9.94 20.38 42.62
C GLU A 555 -9.89 21.26 43.89
N GLU A 556 -9.69 22.58 43.76
CA GLU A 556 -9.69 23.53 44.89
C GLU A 556 -11.10 23.83 45.43
N GLN A 557 -12.16 23.55 44.64
CA GLN A 557 -13.53 23.84 45.06
C GLN A 557 -14.05 22.90 46.17
N LYS A 558 -13.37 21.82 46.54
CA LYS A 558 -13.83 20.97 47.65
C LYS A 558 -13.63 21.56 49.04
N GLU A 559 -12.64 22.43 49.24
CA GLU A 559 -12.37 23.04 50.56
C GLU A 559 -13.18 24.32 50.81
N ILE A 560 -13.53 25.07 49.75
CA ILE A 560 -14.22 26.36 49.86
C ILE A 560 -15.73 26.20 50.17
N TYR A 561 -16.33 25.05 49.85
CA TYR A 561 -17.79 24.82 49.98
C TYR A 561 -18.32 24.68 51.43
N GLN A 562 -17.46 24.65 52.45
CA GLN A 562 -17.92 24.66 53.85
C GLN A 562 -17.98 26.07 54.48
N THR A 563 -17.34 27.09 53.90
CA THR A 563 -17.00 28.31 54.68
C THR A 563 -17.72 29.59 54.25
N TYR A 564 -18.24 29.71 53.00
CA TYR A 564 -18.87 30.96 52.55
C TYR A 564 -20.30 30.83 51.98
N LYS A 565 -21.27 30.71 52.90
CA LYS A 565 -22.65 31.17 52.68
C LYS A 565 -22.69 32.71 52.59
N SER A 566 -22.19 33.31 51.50
CA SER A 566 -22.56 34.69 51.05
C SER A 566 -21.70 35.20 49.87
N SER A 567 -21.99 34.75 48.64
CA SER A 567 -21.75 35.61 47.46
C SER A 567 -22.68 35.23 46.29
N SER A 568 -23.25 36.25 45.64
CA SER A 568 -24.42 36.13 44.72
C SER A 568 -24.06 35.72 43.28
N SER A 569 -22.92 35.05 43.06
CA SER A 569 -22.38 34.81 41.71
C SER A 569 -22.69 33.41 41.14
N SER A 570 -22.74 32.37 41.97
CA SER A 570 -22.77 30.96 41.56
C SER A 570 -24.15 30.44 41.12
N HIS A 571 -25.26 30.95 41.67
CA HIS A 571 -26.62 30.50 41.30
C HIS A 571 -27.08 30.89 39.87
N SER A 572 -26.35 31.79 39.20
CA SER A 572 -26.70 32.32 37.86
C SER A 572 -26.74 31.24 36.77
N TRP A 573 -25.79 30.30 36.83
CA TRP A 573 -25.45 29.42 35.71
C TRP A 573 -26.36 28.18 35.59
N GLN A 574 -26.78 27.60 36.71
CA GLN A 574 -27.72 26.47 36.70
C GLN A 574 -29.11 26.90 36.21
N SER A 575 -29.56 28.10 36.60
CA SER A 575 -30.82 28.70 36.13
C SER A 575 -30.80 28.96 34.61
N ALA A 576 -29.67 29.43 34.07
CA ALA A 576 -29.45 29.60 32.63
C ALA A 576 -29.62 28.30 31.84
N LEU A 577 -29.03 27.18 32.29
CA LEU A 577 -29.15 25.87 31.64
C LEU A 577 -30.60 25.33 31.67
N GLN A 578 -31.29 25.50 32.80
CA GLN A 578 -32.69 25.03 32.97
C GLN A 578 -33.67 25.77 32.05
N LYS A 579 -33.39 27.03 31.69
CA LYS A 579 -34.19 27.82 30.74
C LYS A 579 -33.96 27.44 29.26
N VAL A 580 -32.85 26.78 28.93
CA VAL A 580 -32.55 26.32 27.55
C VAL A 580 -33.22 24.97 27.24
N PHE A 581 -33.32 24.05 28.20
CA PHE A 581 -33.82 22.67 27.96
C PHE A 581 -35.10 22.36 28.75
N ARG A 582 -36.27 22.81 28.29
CA ARG A 582 -37.57 22.34 28.81
C ARG A 582 -37.88 20.92 28.34
N ARG A 583 -37.99 19.96 29.27
CA ARG A 583 -38.51 18.61 29.00
C ARG A 583 -39.98 18.67 28.54
N ARG A 584 -40.32 17.95 27.47
CA ARG A 584 -41.71 17.53 27.19
C ARG A 584 -41.97 16.19 27.89
N SER A 585 -43.00 16.14 28.73
CA SER A 585 -43.57 14.91 29.26
C SER A 585 -44.49 14.24 28.24
N SER A 586 -44.70 12.94 28.41
CA SER A 586 -45.50 12.05 27.55
C SER A 586 -47.01 12.18 27.77
N GLU A 587 -47.81 12.08 26.70
CA GLU A 587 -49.18 11.53 26.81
C GLU A 587 -49.81 11.07 25.47
N SER A 588 -50.70 10.08 25.59
CA SER A 588 -51.72 9.59 24.63
C SER A 588 -51.31 8.70 23.43
N LYS A 589 -52.17 7.69 23.19
CA LYS A 589 -52.16 6.72 22.08
C LYS A 589 -53.03 7.22 20.92
N GLY A 590 -52.76 6.80 19.68
CA GLY A 590 -53.83 6.60 18.69
C GLY A 590 -53.52 6.86 17.20
N LYS A 591 -53.78 5.83 16.38
CA LYS A 591 -54.06 5.82 14.92
C LYS A 591 -52.99 6.33 13.93
N GLN A 592 -52.65 5.45 12.98
CA GLN A 592 -52.12 5.84 11.67
C GLN A 592 -53.19 6.57 10.84
N PRO A 593 -52.75 7.35 9.85
CA PRO A 593 -53.19 7.08 8.47
C PRO A 593 -52.01 6.77 7.53
N SER A 594 -52.32 6.01 6.48
CA SER A 594 -51.44 5.70 5.34
C SER A 594 -51.16 6.92 4.46
N LEU A 595 -49.98 6.95 3.83
CA LEU A 595 -49.69 7.79 2.66
C LEU A 595 -48.91 6.98 1.61
N ASP A 596 -49.65 6.64 0.56
CA ASP A 596 -49.31 6.40 -0.85
C ASP A 596 -47.89 5.99 -1.28
N ASP A 597 -47.86 4.84 -1.98
CA ASP A 597 -46.86 4.53 -3.00
C ASP A 597 -46.83 5.62 -4.09
N ASP A 598 -45.68 6.26 -4.29
CA ASP A 598 -45.10 6.39 -5.63
C ASP A 598 -43.66 6.96 -5.55
N PHE A 599 -42.66 6.11 -5.79
CA PHE A 599 -41.42 6.43 -6.53
C PHE A 599 -40.54 5.17 -6.65
N LYS A 600 -40.91 4.26 -7.57
CA LYS A 600 -40.02 3.15 -7.98
C LYS A 600 -38.78 3.71 -8.69
N ILE A 601 -37.60 3.56 -8.09
CA ILE A 601 -36.31 3.77 -8.75
C ILE A 601 -35.88 2.42 -9.35
N GLY A 602 -35.84 2.34 -10.68
CA GLY A 602 -35.69 1.07 -11.41
C GLY A 602 -34.31 0.41 -11.34
N GLU A 603 -34.31 -0.92 -11.41
CA GLU A 603 -33.22 -1.88 -11.11
C GLU A 603 -31.99 -1.87 -12.05
N HIS A 604 -31.81 -0.84 -12.89
CA HIS A 604 -30.80 -0.83 -13.96
C HIS A 604 -29.90 0.42 -14.01
N LYS A 605 -29.76 1.17 -12.90
CA LYS A 605 -28.86 2.33 -12.81
C LYS A 605 -27.91 2.36 -11.60
N ASP A 606 -27.65 1.22 -10.97
CA ASP A 606 -26.49 1.10 -10.06
C ASP A 606 -25.24 0.65 -10.84
N GLY A 607 -24.26 1.55 -10.96
CA GLY A 607 -22.96 1.25 -11.59
C GLY A 607 -22.15 0.20 -10.82
N PHE A 608 -22.46 -0.04 -9.54
CA PHE A 608 -21.79 -1.04 -8.72
C PHE A 608 -22.14 -2.48 -9.14
N TYR A 609 -23.39 -2.73 -9.56
CA TYR A 609 -23.81 -4.03 -10.07
C TYR A 609 -23.15 -4.36 -11.41
N LYS A 610 -23.07 -3.37 -12.32
CA LYS A 610 -22.47 -3.56 -13.64
C LYS A 610 -20.96 -3.84 -13.57
N TYR A 611 -20.22 -3.05 -12.77
CA TYR A 611 -18.78 -3.26 -12.54
C TYR A 611 -18.48 -4.59 -11.85
N SER A 612 -19.35 -5.06 -10.94
CA SER A 612 -19.16 -6.35 -10.26
C SER A 612 -19.52 -7.55 -11.16
N GLN A 613 -20.51 -7.43 -12.05
CA GLN A 613 -20.73 -8.41 -13.12
C GLN A 613 -19.54 -8.45 -14.10
N GLU A 614 -19.08 -7.31 -14.62
CA GLU A 614 -17.96 -7.24 -15.55
C GLU A 614 -16.67 -7.83 -14.94
N MET A 615 -16.36 -7.53 -13.68
CA MET A 615 -15.24 -8.14 -12.93
C MET A 615 -15.38 -9.65 -12.71
N LEU A 616 -16.61 -10.18 -12.56
CA LEU A 616 -16.86 -11.61 -12.40
C LEU A 616 -16.84 -12.35 -13.74
N GLU A 617 -17.32 -11.73 -14.81
CA GLU A 617 -17.26 -12.25 -16.18
C GLU A 617 -15.84 -12.23 -16.73
N GLU A 618 -15.05 -11.19 -16.45
CA GLU A 618 -13.62 -11.14 -16.81
C GLU A 618 -12.81 -12.20 -16.06
N LYS A 619 -13.17 -12.48 -14.79
CA LYS A 619 -12.53 -13.54 -14.01
C LYS A 619 -12.94 -14.95 -14.48
N LYS A 620 -14.18 -15.15 -14.95
CA LYS A 620 -14.59 -16.38 -15.65
C LYS A 620 -13.90 -16.55 -17.00
N ARG A 621 -13.78 -15.48 -17.81
CA ARG A 621 -13.07 -15.49 -19.11
C ARG A 621 -11.59 -15.85 -18.99
N LYS A 622 -10.97 -15.64 -17.82
CA LYS A 622 -9.57 -16.07 -17.53
C LYS A 622 -9.44 -17.53 -17.08
N PHE A 623 -10.54 -18.29 -16.96
CA PHE A 623 -10.54 -19.66 -16.42
C PHE A 623 -11.26 -20.72 -17.27
N GLU A 624 -11.76 -20.36 -18.46
CA GLU A 624 -12.32 -21.33 -19.42
C GLU A 624 -11.31 -21.65 -20.54
N PRO A 625 -11.03 -22.94 -20.83
CA PRO A 625 -10.20 -23.33 -21.97
C PRO A 625 -11.00 -23.14 -23.27
N ARG A 626 -10.65 -22.10 -24.05
CA ARG A 626 -11.32 -21.82 -25.34
C ARG A 626 -10.98 -22.85 -26.40
N THR A 627 -11.92 -23.76 -26.64
CA THR A 627 -12.06 -24.45 -27.93
C THR A 627 -12.58 -23.46 -28.99
N MET A 628 -12.04 -23.51 -30.20
CA MET A 628 -12.51 -22.68 -31.31
C MET A 628 -13.72 -23.31 -32.02
N ARG A 629 -14.68 -22.47 -32.43
CA ARG A 629 -15.55 -22.71 -33.59
C ARG A 629 -15.58 -21.43 -34.44
N ALA A 630 -15.69 -21.61 -35.76
CA ALA A 630 -15.51 -20.57 -36.76
C ALA A 630 -16.84 -20.19 -37.45
N SER A 631 -16.99 -18.88 -37.72
CA SER A 631 -17.93 -18.19 -38.64
C SER A 631 -17.87 -16.66 -38.38
N ASP A 632 -18.08 -15.70 -39.27
CA ASP A 632 -18.04 -15.54 -40.75
C ASP A 632 -18.29 -14.02 -41.06
N SER A 633 -17.96 -13.39 -42.19
CA SER A 633 -17.10 -13.75 -43.34
C SER A 633 -16.82 -12.49 -44.21
N ALA A 634 -15.58 -12.31 -44.70
CA ALA A 634 -15.16 -11.39 -45.80
C ALA A 634 -15.31 -9.85 -45.58
N GLU A 635 -14.60 -8.92 -46.23
CA GLU A 635 -13.72 -8.92 -47.43
C GLU A 635 -12.42 -8.10 -47.16
N VAL A 636 -11.21 -8.65 -47.39
CA VAL A 636 -10.31 -8.47 -48.57
C VAL A 636 -9.66 -7.08 -48.77
N TYR A 637 -8.33 -7.00 -48.56
CA TYR A 637 -7.37 -6.69 -49.64
C TYR A 637 -5.97 -7.28 -49.36
N ASP A 638 -5.37 -7.79 -50.43
CA ASP A 638 -4.29 -8.79 -50.56
C ASP A 638 -2.85 -8.29 -50.26
N MET A 639 -1.97 -9.16 -49.72
CA MET A 639 -0.77 -9.62 -50.46
C MET A 639 -0.11 -10.85 -49.78
N ARG A 640 0.24 -11.87 -50.58
CA ARG A 640 0.77 -13.18 -50.15
C ARG A 640 2.30 -13.29 -50.26
N THR A 641 2.91 -14.18 -49.46
CA THR A 641 3.60 -15.39 -49.96
C THR A 641 3.81 -16.47 -48.88
N SER A 642 3.77 -17.74 -49.30
CA SER A 642 3.94 -18.98 -48.50
C SER A 642 5.44 -19.29 -48.26
N SER A 643 5.87 -20.29 -47.46
CA SER A 643 5.28 -21.63 -47.28
C SER A 643 5.76 -22.40 -46.03
N THR A 644 4.84 -23.17 -45.44
CA THR A 644 5.08 -24.19 -44.41
C THR A 644 5.39 -25.56 -45.02
N VAL A 645 6.25 -26.33 -44.35
CA VAL A 645 6.61 -27.71 -44.70
C VAL A 645 5.60 -28.71 -44.09
N LYS A 646 5.20 -29.73 -44.86
CA LYS A 646 4.43 -30.88 -44.38
C LYS A 646 5.35 -32.01 -43.91
N VAL A 647 4.94 -32.72 -42.85
CA VAL A 647 5.50 -34.01 -42.45
C VAL A 647 4.63 -35.14 -43.00
N THR A 648 5.23 -36.21 -43.52
CA THR A 648 4.54 -37.47 -43.88
C THR A 648 5.41 -38.67 -43.48
N TYR A 649 4.78 -39.78 -43.10
CA TYR A 649 5.44 -40.97 -42.52
C TYR A 649 6.03 -41.96 -43.55
N MET A 650 6.91 -42.84 -43.06
CA MET A 650 7.67 -43.87 -43.79
C MET A 650 6.81 -44.96 -44.48
N ARG A 651 7.27 -45.45 -45.65
CA ARG A 651 7.56 -46.90 -45.89
C ARG A 651 8.15 -47.19 -47.28
N GLY A 652 8.91 -48.29 -47.37
CA GLY A 652 9.04 -49.09 -48.60
C GLY A 652 10.36 -48.96 -49.37
N SER A 653 11.13 -50.06 -49.42
CA SER A 653 12.08 -50.32 -50.52
C SER A 653 11.33 -50.62 -51.81
N ASP A 654 11.98 -50.48 -52.98
CA ASP A 654 12.32 -51.66 -53.80
C ASP A 654 13.28 -51.37 -54.97
N SER A 655 14.24 -52.29 -55.11
CA SER A 655 14.90 -52.82 -56.32
C SER A 655 15.48 -51.94 -57.46
N THR A 656 16.77 -52.20 -57.69
CA THR A 656 17.43 -52.51 -58.99
C THR A 656 17.57 -51.47 -60.11
N GLU A 657 18.83 -51.02 -60.26
CA GLU A 657 19.75 -51.42 -61.34
C GLU A 657 19.50 -50.94 -62.80
N ALA A 658 20.50 -50.19 -63.28
CA ALA A 658 20.91 -50.00 -64.68
C ALA A 658 19.94 -49.35 -65.69
N SER A 659 20.16 -48.05 -65.94
CA SER A 659 20.25 -47.58 -67.33
C SER A 659 21.35 -46.53 -67.51
N TYR A 660 21.86 -46.44 -68.74
CA TYR A 660 23.18 -45.87 -69.05
C TYR A 660 23.25 -44.33 -69.09
N ALA A 661 24.47 -43.85 -68.87
CA ALA A 661 24.90 -42.46 -68.92
C ALA A 661 24.35 -41.64 -70.11
N SER A 662 23.64 -40.54 -69.80
CA SER A 662 23.69 -39.27 -70.56
C SER A 662 22.95 -38.15 -69.81
N ALA A 663 23.51 -37.70 -68.69
CA ALA A 663 23.16 -36.40 -68.10
C ALA A 663 24.42 -35.79 -67.46
N ARG A 664 24.82 -34.58 -67.89
CA ARG A 664 25.66 -33.72 -67.06
C ARG A 664 24.79 -33.30 -65.89
N MET A 665 25.00 -33.93 -64.74
CA MET A 665 24.29 -33.56 -63.52
C MET A 665 24.54 -32.07 -63.24
N PRO A 666 23.51 -31.26 -62.91
CA PRO A 666 23.76 -30.00 -62.23
C PRO A 666 24.49 -30.30 -60.91
N PRO A 667 25.33 -29.38 -60.41
CA PRO A 667 26.03 -29.60 -59.15
C PRO A 667 24.99 -29.87 -58.05
N ILE A 668 25.25 -30.89 -57.24
CA ILE A 668 24.38 -31.28 -56.12
C ILE A 668 24.26 -30.08 -55.18
N GLU A 669 23.07 -29.50 -55.08
CA GLU A 669 22.76 -28.48 -54.10
C GLU A 669 22.81 -29.13 -52.70
N LEU A 670 23.95 -29.00 -52.03
CA LEU A 670 24.03 -29.28 -50.59
C LEU A 670 23.05 -28.35 -49.87
N PRO A 671 22.24 -28.86 -48.91
CA PRO A 671 21.46 -28.00 -48.04
C PRO A 671 22.39 -26.98 -47.35
N THR A 672 22.08 -25.70 -47.48
CA THR A 672 22.85 -24.61 -46.86
C THR A 672 22.68 -24.66 -45.35
N LEU A 673 23.59 -25.38 -44.68
CA LEU A 673 23.75 -25.35 -43.23
C LEU A 673 24.03 -23.90 -42.77
N PRO A 674 23.45 -23.44 -41.65
CA PRO A 674 23.68 -22.09 -41.16
C PRO A 674 25.15 -21.92 -40.74
N TYR A 675 25.74 -20.77 -41.07
CA TYR A 675 27.15 -20.49 -40.82
C TYR A 675 27.33 -19.89 -39.41
N THR A 676 27.68 -20.76 -38.45
CA THR A 676 27.60 -20.49 -37.00
C THR A 676 28.85 -20.94 -36.25
N ILE A 677 29.10 -20.38 -35.06
CA ILE A 677 30.26 -20.72 -34.21
C ILE A 677 30.21 -22.20 -33.85
N GLY A 678 31.37 -22.87 -33.94
CA GLY A 678 31.50 -24.32 -33.69
C GLY A 678 31.10 -25.21 -34.86
N SER A 679 30.56 -24.67 -35.95
CA SER A 679 30.30 -25.45 -37.17
C SER A 679 31.60 -25.81 -37.92
N ILE A 680 31.57 -26.88 -38.70
CA ILE A 680 32.71 -27.31 -39.54
C ILE A 680 33.04 -26.23 -40.59
N GLU A 681 32.03 -25.54 -41.13
CA GLU A 681 32.22 -24.44 -42.09
C GLU A 681 32.92 -23.24 -41.45
N TRP A 682 32.60 -22.91 -40.19
CA TRP A 682 33.24 -21.82 -39.43
C TRP A 682 34.74 -22.08 -39.27
N ARG A 683 35.11 -23.29 -38.82
CA ARG A 683 36.50 -23.70 -38.61
C ARG A 683 37.31 -23.89 -39.90
N SER A 684 36.66 -24.17 -41.04
CA SER A 684 37.33 -24.43 -42.33
C SER A 684 37.36 -23.22 -43.28
N PHE A 685 36.87 -22.05 -42.85
CA PHE A 685 36.71 -20.88 -43.72
C PHE A 685 38.03 -20.41 -44.37
N ALA A 686 39.10 -20.27 -43.58
CA ALA A 686 40.41 -19.85 -44.07
C ALA A 686 41.03 -20.81 -45.10
N ALA A 687 40.62 -22.09 -45.11
CA ALA A 687 41.08 -23.08 -46.08
C ALA A 687 40.33 -23.04 -47.43
N ARG A 688 39.20 -22.32 -47.52
CA ARG A 688 38.38 -22.21 -48.74
C ARG A 688 38.53 -20.88 -49.48
N GLU A 689 39.09 -19.85 -48.85
CA GLU A 689 39.30 -18.54 -49.49
C GLU A 689 40.27 -18.63 -50.69
N GLN A 690 41.22 -19.59 -50.65
CA GLN A 690 42.13 -19.90 -51.78
C GLN A 690 41.45 -20.59 -52.99
N LEU A 691 40.14 -20.86 -52.95
CA LEU A 691 39.41 -21.60 -53.98
C LEU A 691 38.21 -20.82 -54.58
N LEU A 692 38.02 -19.55 -54.23
CA LEU A 692 36.87 -18.74 -54.64
C LEU A 692 37.27 -17.52 -55.49
N ASP A 693 37.64 -17.76 -56.74
CA ASP A 693 38.00 -16.76 -57.76
C ASP A 693 36.85 -15.80 -58.20
N ASN A 694 35.74 -15.71 -57.45
CA ASN A 694 34.66 -14.77 -57.78
C ASN A 694 33.99 -14.15 -56.54
N PRO A 695 34.38 -12.92 -56.14
CA PRO A 695 33.81 -12.22 -54.99
C PRO A 695 32.39 -11.66 -55.22
N TYR A 696 31.76 -11.89 -56.37
CA TYR A 696 30.43 -11.36 -56.72
C TYR A 696 29.31 -12.43 -56.79
N GLY A 697 29.55 -13.64 -56.29
CA GLY A 697 28.52 -14.69 -56.18
C GLY A 697 27.52 -14.43 -55.05
N GLY A 698 26.22 -14.57 -55.32
CA GLY A 698 25.14 -14.34 -54.33
C GLY A 698 25.27 -15.20 -53.07
N ALA A 699 25.62 -16.48 -53.22
CA ALA A 699 25.87 -17.38 -52.08
C ALA A 699 27.05 -16.95 -51.18
N THR A 700 28.03 -16.21 -51.74
CA THR A 700 29.12 -15.65 -50.93
C THR A 700 28.63 -14.44 -50.13
N ALA A 701 27.81 -13.57 -50.74
CA ALA A 701 27.19 -12.42 -50.08
C ALA A 701 26.27 -12.82 -48.90
N GLU A 702 25.50 -13.91 -49.05
CA GLU A 702 24.69 -14.47 -47.97
C GLU A 702 25.55 -14.97 -46.79
N LYS A 703 26.66 -15.65 -47.08
CA LYS A 703 27.62 -16.06 -46.04
C LYS A 703 28.29 -14.87 -45.35
N PHE A 704 28.69 -13.84 -46.09
CA PHE A 704 29.21 -12.58 -45.51
C PHE A 704 28.20 -11.93 -44.55
N GLY A 705 26.92 -11.88 -44.94
CA GLY A 705 25.83 -11.41 -44.08
C GLY A 705 25.70 -12.22 -42.79
N SER A 706 25.75 -13.56 -42.89
CA SER A 706 25.70 -14.46 -41.73
C SER A 706 26.83 -14.20 -40.73
N VAL A 707 28.08 -14.03 -41.17
CA VAL A 707 29.21 -13.74 -40.26
C VAL A 707 29.02 -12.41 -39.53
N ILE A 708 28.63 -11.36 -40.25
CA ILE A 708 28.43 -10.02 -39.68
C ILE A 708 27.26 -10.04 -38.69
N GLY A 709 26.18 -10.77 -38.98
CA GLY A 709 25.06 -10.98 -38.05
C GLY A 709 25.50 -11.67 -36.76
N VAL A 710 26.24 -12.79 -36.85
CA VAL A 710 26.77 -13.52 -35.67
C VAL A 710 27.71 -12.63 -34.86
N PHE A 711 28.69 -11.97 -35.49
CA PHE A 711 29.58 -11.01 -34.83
C PHE A 711 28.80 -9.91 -34.12
N SER A 712 27.83 -9.29 -34.81
CA SER A 712 27.07 -8.16 -34.26
C SER A 712 26.24 -8.57 -33.05
N LYS A 713 25.59 -9.74 -33.08
CA LYS A 713 24.88 -10.31 -31.92
C LYS A 713 25.85 -10.52 -30.74
N VAL A 714 26.98 -11.22 -30.94
CA VAL A 714 27.97 -11.50 -29.88
C VAL A 714 28.58 -10.22 -29.30
N TYR A 715 29.00 -9.28 -30.16
CA TYR A 715 29.56 -7.99 -29.75
C TYR A 715 28.55 -7.12 -28.98
N THR A 716 27.27 -7.14 -29.38
CA THR A 716 26.19 -6.45 -28.65
C THR A 716 26.09 -6.97 -27.21
N ILE A 717 26.00 -8.29 -27.02
CA ILE A 717 25.92 -8.89 -25.69
C ILE A 717 27.19 -8.59 -24.88
N ALA A 718 28.37 -8.72 -25.50
CA ALA A 718 29.64 -8.41 -24.84
C ALA A 718 29.73 -6.96 -24.35
N LYS A 719 29.30 -5.99 -25.15
CA LYS A 719 29.33 -4.57 -24.77
C LYS A 719 28.29 -4.21 -23.70
N ILE A 720 27.07 -4.70 -23.81
CA ILE A 720 26.04 -4.45 -22.79
C ILE A 720 26.44 -5.12 -21.46
N LEU A 721 26.98 -6.34 -21.49
CA LEU A 721 27.49 -7.00 -20.28
C LEU A 721 28.69 -6.24 -19.69
N ALA A 722 29.67 -5.84 -20.49
CA ALA A 722 30.82 -5.07 -20.02
C ALA A 722 30.40 -3.76 -19.33
N TRP A 723 29.44 -3.04 -19.91
CA TRP A 723 28.87 -1.84 -19.27
C TRP A 723 28.14 -2.18 -17.97
N ALA A 724 27.27 -3.19 -17.97
CA ALA A 724 26.56 -3.65 -16.78
C ALA A 724 27.52 -3.97 -15.62
N LEU A 725 28.58 -4.73 -15.90
CA LEU A 725 29.59 -5.11 -14.91
C LEU A 725 30.35 -3.88 -14.37
N ARG A 726 30.75 -2.93 -15.22
CA ARG A 726 31.36 -1.66 -14.78
C ARG A 726 30.46 -0.88 -13.82
N MET A 727 29.14 -0.84 -14.07
CA MET A 727 28.19 -0.14 -13.20
C MET A 727 28.14 -0.70 -11.76
N TYR A 728 28.37 -2.01 -11.57
CA TYR A 728 28.53 -2.65 -10.24
C TYR A 728 29.96 -2.52 -9.66
N GLY A 729 30.87 -1.84 -10.36
CA GLY A 729 32.28 -1.65 -10.00
C GLY A 729 33.13 -2.90 -10.24
N VAL A 730 32.83 -3.67 -11.29
CA VAL A 730 33.71 -4.74 -11.75
C VAL A 730 34.84 -4.14 -12.58
N GLU A 731 36.07 -4.29 -12.09
CA GLU A 731 37.26 -4.18 -12.92
C GLU A 731 37.23 -5.29 -13.98
N LEU A 732 37.21 -4.89 -15.25
CA LEU A 732 37.31 -5.81 -16.39
C LEU A 732 38.77 -5.96 -16.78
N ASP A 733 39.22 -7.21 -16.87
CA ASP A 733 40.60 -7.55 -17.16
C ASP A 733 40.99 -7.20 -18.61
N ASP A 734 42.10 -6.48 -18.74
CA ASP A 734 42.74 -6.03 -19.99
C ASP A 734 43.92 -6.94 -20.38
N ALA A 735 44.23 -7.96 -19.58
CA ALA A 735 45.24 -8.96 -19.91
C ALA A 735 44.85 -9.79 -21.16
N PRO A 736 45.83 -10.39 -21.86
CA PRO A 736 45.56 -11.21 -23.05
C PRO A 736 44.57 -12.34 -22.78
N GLY A 737 43.37 -12.24 -23.35
CA GLY A 737 42.26 -13.18 -23.16
C GLY A 737 41.14 -12.73 -22.23
N GLY A 738 41.34 -11.64 -21.49
CA GLY A 738 40.30 -10.92 -20.76
C GLY A 738 39.23 -10.33 -21.70
N ILE A 739 38.02 -10.14 -21.17
CA ILE A 739 36.89 -9.65 -21.95
C ILE A 739 37.10 -8.23 -22.49
N LEU A 740 37.90 -7.38 -21.81
CA LEU A 740 38.18 -6.02 -22.27
C LEU A 740 39.14 -6.03 -23.46
N ALA A 741 40.21 -6.84 -23.40
CA ALA A 741 41.12 -7.06 -24.53
C ALA A 741 40.37 -7.61 -25.75
N ARG A 742 39.57 -8.67 -25.58
CA ARG A 742 38.76 -9.27 -26.67
C ARG A 742 37.74 -8.29 -27.27
N LEU A 743 37.26 -7.32 -26.48
CA LEU A 743 36.41 -6.24 -26.97
C LEU A 743 37.18 -5.18 -27.76
N LYS A 744 38.46 -4.91 -27.45
CA LYS A 744 39.33 -4.04 -28.26
C LYS A 744 39.68 -4.71 -29.59
N ASP A 745 40.10 -5.98 -29.55
CA ASP A 745 40.36 -6.80 -30.75
C ASP A 745 39.16 -6.73 -31.72
N ALA A 746 37.93 -6.89 -31.19
CA ALA A 746 36.69 -6.81 -31.95
C ALA A 746 36.41 -5.42 -32.54
N GLU A 747 36.84 -4.35 -31.87
CA GLU A 747 36.67 -2.98 -32.36
C GLU A 747 37.69 -2.60 -33.44
N GLU A 748 38.91 -3.11 -33.33
CA GLU A 748 39.96 -2.93 -34.32
C GLU A 748 39.60 -3.65 -35.63
N VAL A 749 39.22 -4.93 -35.55
CA VAL A 749 38.84 -5.75 -36.72
C VAL A 749 37.58 -5.26 -37.43
N VAL A 750 36.68 -4.51 -36.77
CA VAL A 750 35.57 -3.83 -37.46
C VAL A 750 36.05 -2.74 -38.42
N ASN A 751 37.26 -2.20 -38.25
CA ASN A 751 37.87 -1.27 -39.20
C ASN A 751 38.69 -1.97 -40.30
N THR A 752 38.85 -3.30 -40.26
CA THR A 752 39.48 -4.08 -41.35
C THR A 752 38.41 -4.69 -42.26
N TYR A 753 38.78 -4.98 -43.52
CA TYR A 753 37.90 -5.70 -44.45
C TYR A 753 38.03 -7.23 -44.32
N SER A 754 39.04 -7.73 -43.60
CA SER A 754 39.31 -9.16 -43.42
C SER A 754 38.11 -9.87 -42.78
N LEU A 755 37.69 -10.99 -43.36
CA LEU A 755 36.66 -11.85 -42.76
C LEU A 755 37.27 -12.92 -41.86
N VAL A 756 38.46 -13.42 -42.19
CA VAL A 756 39.18 -14.43 -41.39
C VAL A 756 39.48 -13.88 -39.98
N GLU A 757 39.99 -12.65 -39.89
CA GLU A 757 40.18 -11.95 -38.61
C GLU A 757 38.86 -11.79 -37.84
N LEU A 758 37.77 -11.45 -38.55
CA LEU A 758 36.46 -11.26 -37.93
C LEU A 758 35.94 -12.57 -37.33
N ILE A 759 36.06 -13.68 -38.06
CA ILE A 759 35.67 -15.03 -37.61
C ILE A 759 36.47 -15.43 -36.37
N GLU A 760 37.79 -15.28 -36.41
CA GLU A 760 38.69 -15.65 -35.31
C GLU A 760 38.42 -14.82 -34.04
N VAL A 761 38.28 -13.49 -34.19
CA VAL A 761 37.97 -12.60 -33.07
C VAL A 761 36.55 -12.81 -32.54
N THR A 762 35.57 -13.13 -33.41
CA THR A 762 34.21 -13.48 -32.98
C THR A 762 34.22 -14.72 -32.09
N GLU A 763 34.91 -15.79 -32.50
CA GLU A 763 35.00 -17.03 -31.72
C GLU A 763 35.73 -16.82 -30.39
N LYS A 764 36.87 -16.10 -30.42
CA LYS A 764 37.62 -15.71 -29.21
C LYS A 764 36.82 -14.81 -28.26
N LEU A 765 35.99 -13.90 -28.78
CA LEU A 765 35.11 -13.06 -27.97
C LEU A 765 33.96 -13.89 -27.37
N TYR A 766 33.34 -14.76 -28.17
CA TYR A 766 32.22 -15.61 -27.75
C TYR A 766 32.58 -16.49 -26.54
N TYR A 767 33.69 -17.22 -26.56
CA TYR A 767 34.05 -18.09 -25.44
C TYR A 767 34.41 -17.32 -24.17
N SER A 768 35.13 -16.19 -24.29
CA SER A 768 35.46 -15.32 -23.14
C SER A 768 34.19 -14.68 -22.55
N LEU A 769 33.28 -14.22 -23.40
CA LEU A 769 31.96 -13.69 -23.03
C LEU A 769 31.11 -14.75 -22.32
N TYR A 770 30.94 -15.91 -22.91
CA TYR A 770 30.08 -16.98 -22.40
C TYR A 770 30.59 -17.48 -21.05
N ALA A 771 31.90 -17.74 -20.94
CA ALA A 771 32.55 -18.06 -19.68
C ALA A 771 32.27 -17.01 -18.60
N ARG A 772 32.42 -15.72 -18.92
CA ARG A 772 32.17 -14.64 -17.95
C ARG A 772 30.69 -14.52 -17.58
N LEU A 773 29.78 -14.61 -18.55
CA LEU A 773 28.34 -14.49 -18.33
C LEU A 773 27.82 -15.56 -17.39
N VAL A 774 28.20 -16.83 -17.60
CA VAL A 774 27.78 -17.95 -16.72
C VAL A 774 28.28 -17.74 -15.28
N MET A 775 29.53 -17.31 -15.10
CA MET A 775 30.08 -16.96 -13.77
C MET A 775 29.28 -15.84 -13.08
N GLU A 776 28.86 -14.83 -13.84
CA GLU A 776 28.12 -13.70 -13.29
C GLU A 776 26.65 -14.03 -13.01
N ILE A 777 25.99 -14.89 -13.80
CA ILE A 777 24.65 -15.43 -13.45
C ILE A 777 24.71 -16.15 -12.09
N ALA A 778 25.73 -16.98 -11.85
CA ALA A 778 25.91 -17.66 -10.57
C ALA A 778 26.13 -16.67 -9.41
N ASN A 779 26.98 -15.66 -9.60
CA ASN A 779 27.23 -14.63 -8.59
C ASN A 779 25.96 -13.81 -8.24
N VAL A 780 25.15 -13.43 -9.24
CA VAL A 780 23.90 -12.68 -9.02
C VAL A 780 22.85 -13.56 -8.34
N GLU A 781 22.72 -14.83 -8.75
CA GLU A 781 21.80 -15.77 -8.11
C GLU A 781 22.20 -16.04 -6.66
N LEU A 782 23.48 -16.19 -6.35
CA LEU A 782 23.97 -16.32 -4.97
C LEU A 782 23.59 -15.08 -4.13
N CYS A 783 23.85 -13.89 -4.66
CA CYS A 783 23.50 -12.63 -4.00
C CYS A 783 21.99 -12.49 -3.75
N SER A 784 21.14 -13.01 -4.67
CA SER A 784 19.68 -12.97 -4.53
C SER A 784 19.10 -13.79 -3.37
N HIS A 785 19.90 -14.67 -2.73
CA HIS A 785 19.47 -15.40 -1.53
C HIS A 785 19.56 -14.57 -0.23
N PHE A 786 20.06 -13.33 -0.28
CA PHE A 786 20.22 -12.46 0.88
C PHE A 786 19.23 -11.29 0.87
N ASP A 787 18.27 -11.27 1.81
CA ASP A 787 17.20 -10.27 1.87
C ASP A 787 17.64 -8.96 2.57
N LEU A 788 18.15 -8.01 1.77
CA LEU A 788 18.42 -6.64 2.21
C LEU A 788 17.17 -5.76 2.15
N ASN A 789 16.50 -5.62 3.29
CA ASN A 789 15.36 -4.71 3.48
C ASN A 789 15.76 -3.20 3.52
N LEU A 790 16.50 -2.72 2.50
CA LEU A 790 16.97 -1.33 2.36
C LEU A 790 15.91 -0.36 1.79
N ARG A 791 14.62 -0.59 2.07
CA ARG A 791 13.53 0.33 1.68
C ARG A 791 13.44 1.58 2.57
N ARG A 792 14.51 2.40 2.64
CA ARG A 792 14.42 3.74 3.29
C ARG A 792 15.47 4.82 3.01
N MET A 793 16.39 4.63 2.06
CA MET A 793 17.27 5.72 1.60
C MET A 793 17.35 5.75 0.09
N LEU A 794 16.52 6.60 -0.53
CA LEU A 794 16.75 7.05 -1.91
C LEU A 794 16.90 8.56 -1.91
N ILE A 795 18.16 8.95 -2.10
CA ILE A 795 18.59 10.30 -2.43
C ILE A 795 18.06 10.62 -3.84
N LYS A 796 17.99 11.92 -4.15
CA LYS A 796 17.33 12.50 -5.32
C LYS A 796 18.15 12.33 -6.62
N GLU A 797 18.45 11.08 -6.96
CA GLU A 797 19.27 10.66 -8.11
C GLU A 797 18.39 10.23 -9.31
N THR A 798 18.95 10.22 -10.52
CA THR A 798 18.19 10.03 -11.79
C THR A 798 18.07 8.58 -12.26
N PHE A 799 18.94 7.68 -11.79
CA PHE A 799 18.96 6.26 -12.18
C PHE A 799 19.43 5.38 -11.00
N THR A 800 18.81 4.22 -10.84
CA THR A 800 19.14 3.20 -9.84
C THR A 800 19.41 1.88 -10.51
N LEU A 801 20.38 1.11 -10.00
CA LEU A 801 20.68 -0.22 -10.54
C LEU A 801 19.52 -1.21 -10.31
N PRO A 802 19.32 -2.20 -11.20
CA PRO A 802 18.29 -3.22 -11.02
C PRO A 802 18.60 -4.11 -9.81
N GLU A 803 17.54 -4.59 -9.14
CA GLU A 803 17.65 -5.62 -8.10
C GLU A 803 18.18 -6.94 -8.68
N THR A 804 18.80 -7.76 -7.83
CA THR A 804 19.48 -9.01 -8.22
C THR A 804 18.60 -10.00 -8.98
N SER A 805 17.31 -10.10 -8.64
CA SER A 805 16.34 -10.91 -9.39
C SER A 805 16.17 -10.44 -10.85
N HIS A 806 15.94 -9.14 -11.05
CA HIS A 806 15.78 -8.55 -12.39
C HIS A 806 17.09 -8.60 -13.19
N LEU A 807 18.24 -8.38 -12.53
CA LEU A 807 19.56 -8.49 -13.17
C LEU A 807 19.84 -9.92 -13.63
N ARG A 808 19.47 -10.92 -12.83
CA ARG A 808 19.57 -12.34 -13.21
C ARG A 808 18.75 -12.63 -14.46
N ASP A 809 17.52 -12.14 -14.56
CA ASP A 809 16.67 -12.36 -15.74
C ASP A 809 17.25 -11.69 -17.00
N ILE A 810 17.86 -10.51 -16.87
CA ILE A 810 18.63 -9.87 -17.96
C ILE A 810 19.79 -10.77 -18.41
N PHE A 811 20.59 -11.29 -17.48
CA PHE A 811 21.74 -12.14 -17.81
C PHE A 811 21.34 -13.52 -18.36
N ILE A 812 20.21 -14.08 -17.92
CA ILE A 812 19.62 -15.27 -18.55
C ILE A 812 19.18 -14.95 -19.99
N THR A 813 18.52 -13.82 -20.23
CA THR A 813 18.15 -13.37 -21.58
C THR A 813 19.38 -13.24 -22.49
N PHE A 814 20.53 -12.77 -21.96
CA PHE A 814 21.79 -12.72 -22.70
C PHE A 814 22.32 -14.13 -23.02
N LYS A 815 22.17 -15.08 -22.10
CA LYS A 815 22.59 -16.47 -22.32
C LYS A 815 21.71 -17.14 -23.37
N ASP A 816 20.40 -16.97 -23.30
CA ASP A 816 19.44 -17.51 -24.28
C ASP A 816 19.75 -17.04 -25.71
N VAL A 817 20.22 -15.80 -25.87
CA VAL A 817 20.69 -15.29 -27.17
C VAL A 817 21.97 -16.01 -27.63
N LEU A 818 22.96 -16.20 -26.75
CA LEU A 818 24.22 -16.87 -27.10
C LEU A 818 24.04 -18.39 -27.34
N ASP A 819 23.10 -19.02 -26.63
CA ASP A 819 22.68 -20.42 -26.79
C ASP A 819 21.90 -20.66 -28.10
N ALA A 820 21.44 -19.60 -28.78
CA ALA A 820 20.64 -19.74 -29.98
C ALA A 820 21.43 -20.49 -31.07
N PRO A 821 20.81 -21.47 -31.77
CA PRO A 821 21.50 -22.27 -32.78
C PRO A 821 21.97 -21.44 -33.99
N GLU A 822 21.46 -20.23 -34.14
CA GLU A 822 21.90 -19.21 -35.10
C GLU A 822 23.24 -18.55 -34.75
N ILE A 823 23.70 -18.64 -33.51
CA ILE A 823 24.97 -18.08 -33.03
C ILE A 823 26.00 -19.20 -32.86
N CYS A 824 25.65 -20.24 -32.09
CA CYS A 824 26.54 -21.35 -31.80
C CYS A 824 25.81 -22.69 -31.98
N SER A 825 26.37 -23.57 -32.80
CA SER A 825 25.84 -24.91 -33.07
C SER A 825 26.56 -26.02 -32.30
N GLY A 826 27.70 -25.70 -31.69
CA GLY A 826 28.54 -26.66 -30.96
C GLY A 826 29.48 -25.94 -29.99
N LEU A 827 29.08 -25.89 -28.72
CA LEU A 827 29.85 -25.23 -27.67
C LEU A 827 31.06 -26.09 -27.27
N ASP A 828 32.26 -25.51 -27.37
CA ASP A 828 33.48 -26.11 -26.85
C ASP A 828 33.62 -25.86 -25.34
N TYR A 829 33.32 -26.89 -24.54
CA TYR A 829 33.34 -26.82 -23.07
C TYR A 829 34.75 -26.61 -22.50
N ASP A 830 35.79 -27.10 -23.18
CA ASP A 830 37.17 -26.98 -22.69
C ASP A 830 37.66 -25.52 -22.83
N LEU A 831 37.30 -24.84 -23.92
CA LEU A 831 37.57 -23.40 -24.08
C LEU A 831 36.81 -22.54 -23.06
N VAL A 832 35.54 -22.86 -22.77
CA VAL A 832 34.76 -22.19 -21.70
C VAL A 832 35.46 -22.37 -20.35
N LYS A 833 35.85 -23.61 -20.03
CA LYS A 833 36.52 -23.95 -18.77
C LYS A 833 37.86 -23.24 -18.61
N GLN A 834 38.72 -23.23 -19.63
CA GLN A 834 40.00 -22.52 -19.62
C GLN A 834 39.83 -21.02 -19.30
N HIS A 835 38.80 -20.38 -19.87
CA HIS A 835 38.46 -18.99 -19.57
C HIS A 835 37.93 -18.82 -18.13
N GLN A 836 37.08 -19.72 -17.63
CA GLN A 836 36.61 -19.69 -16.23
C GLN A 836 37.75 -19.90 -15.23
N ASP A 837 38.63 -20.88 -15.45
CA ASP A 837 39.82 -21.13 -14.62
C ASP A 837 40.72 -19.90 -14.54
N SER A 838 40.84 -19.12 -15.61
CA SER A 838 41.62 -17.86 -15.61
C SER A 838 40.95 -16.76 -14.78
N ILE A 839 39.63 -16.63 -14.86
CA ILE A 839 38.85 -15.69 -14.04
C ILE A 839 38.94 -16.07 -12.54
N ILE A 840 38.85 -17.36 -12.24
CA ILE A 840 38.93 -17.88 -10.87
C ILE A 840 40.32 -17.66 -10.28
N ARG A 841 41.39 -18.03 -11.00
CA ARG A 841 42.78 -17.81 -10.57
C ARG A 841 43.02 -16.33 -10.22
N HIS A 842 42.71 -15.40 -11.13
CA HIS A 842 42.86 -13.97 -10.87
C HIS A 842 42.03 -13.49 -9.66
N ALA A 843 40.81 -14.00 -9.46
CA ALA A 843 39.99 -13.66 -8.30
C ALA A 843 40.56 -14.21 -6.99
N THR A 844 41.09 -15.43 -6.99
CA THR A 844 41.76 -16.05 -5.84
C THR A 844 43.08 -15.35 -5.51
N ASP A 845 43.89 -14.99 -6.51
CA ASP A 845 45.14 -14.24 -6.31
C ASP A 845 44.87 -12.84 -5.72
N LYS A 846 43.87 -12.11 -6.25
CA LYS A 846 43.43 -10.82 -5.67
C LYS A 846 42.92 -10.98 -4.24
N LEU A 847 42.23 -12.08 -3.93
CA LEU A 847 41.77 -12.38 -2.57
C LEU A 847 42.94 -12.71 -1.62
N ALA A 848 43.95 -13.45 -2.08
CA ALA A 848 45.14 -13.76 -1.29
C ALA A 848 45.93 -12.50 -0.92
N ILE A 849 45.96 -11.49 -1.81
CA ILE A 849 46.59 -10.18 -1.56
C ILE A 849 45.76 -9.32 -0.60
N THR A 850 44.43 -9.28 -0.77
CA THR A 850 43.55 -8.40 0.02
C THR A 850 43.15 -8.99 1.38
N GLY A 851 43.26 -10.30 1.55
CA GLY A 851 42.80 -11.04 2.72
C GLY A 851 41.28 -11.26 2.73
N PHE A 852 40.85 -12.38 3.30
CA PHE A 852 39.43 -12.67 3.51
C PHE A 852 39.01 -12.37 4.96
N SER A 853 37.81 -11.82 5.13
CA SER A 853 37.14 -11.69 6.43
C SER A 853 35.67 -12.05 6.28
N ALA A 854 35.22 -13.02 7.08
CA ALA A 854 33.83 -13.47 7.15
C ALA A 854 32.90 -12.49 7.92
N HIS A 855 33.47 -11.55 8.68
CA HIS A 855 32.75 -10.59 9.51
C HIS A 855 32.54 -9.27 8.76
N ASP A 856 31.40 -9.14 8.09
CA ASP A 856 30.95 -7.90 7.45
C ASP A 856 29.81 -7.23 8.24
N LEU A 857 29.61 -5.92 8.03
CA LEU A 857 28.67 -5.10 8.82
C LEU A 857 27.20 -5.51 8.70
N ILE A 858 26.83 -6.23 7.65
CA ILE A 858 25.44 -6.63 7.36
C ILE A 858 25.23 -8.15 7.49
N GLY A 859 26.29 -8.95 7.64
CA GLY A 859 26.27 -10.40 7.74
C GLY A 859 26.17 -11.15 6.40
N TYR A 860 26.38 -10.46 5.27
CA TYR A 860 26.30 -11.04 3.93
C TYR A 860 27.30 -12.18 3.72
N ARG A 861 28.56 -11.98 4.10
CA ARG A 861 29.63 -12.97 3.88
C ARG A 861 29.41 -14.20 4.73
N THR A 862 29.05 -14.01 6.00
CA THR A 862 28.66 -15.12 6.89
C THR A 862 27.43 -15.87 6.38
N SER A 863 26.43 -15.18 5.82
CA SER A 863 25.25 -15.85 5.22
C SER A 863 25.62 -16.63 3.96
N THR A 864 26.45 -16.05 3.10
CA THR A 864 26.87 -16.65 1.82
C THR A 864 27.77 -17.86 2.03
N LEU A 865 28.71 -17.80 2.98
CA LEU A 865 29.54 -18.95 3.36
C LEU A 865 28.69 -20.15 3.85
N LYS A 866 27.59 -19.90 4.58
CA LYS A 866 26.68 -20.98 5.00
C LYS A 866 25.98 -21.64 3.82
N ILE A 867 25.53 -20.83 2.86
CA ILE A 867 24.87 -21.31 1.63
C ILE A 867 25.84 -22.14 0.77
N VAL A 868 27.08 -21.67 0.61
CA VAL A 868 28.07 -22.28 -0.29
C VAL A 868 28.74 -23.51 0.30
N SER A 869 28.88 -23.58 1.63
CA SER A 869 29.40 -24.75 2.36
C SER A 869 28.36 -25.83 2.66
N ASP A 870 27.07 -25.57 2.40
CA ASP A 870 26.00 -26.58 2.52
C ASP A 870 25.81 -27.29 1.17
N ASP A 871 26.39 -28.49 1.08
CA ASP A 871 26.28 -29.38 -0.09
C ASP A 871 24.84 -29.76 -0.47
N THR A 872 23.87 -29.60 0.44
CA THR A 872 22.45 -29.88 0.21
C THR A 872 21.64 -28.66 -0.25
N HIS A 873 22.22 -27.46 -0.21
CA HIS A 873 21.50 -26.24 -0.53
C HIS A 873 21.16 -26.16 -2.03
N PRO A 874 19.94 -25.73 -2.44
CA PRO A 874 19.51 -25.72 -3.84
C PRO A 874 20.45 -24.99 -4.81
N PHE A 875 21.08 -23.91 -4.35
CA PHE A 875 22.12 -23.21 -5.11
C PHE A 875 23.33 -24.11 -5.43
N VAL A 876 23.87 -24.82 -4.44
CA VAL A 876 25.06 -25.68 -4.60
C VAL A 876 24.71 -26.88 -5.46
N LEU A 877 23.57 -27.54 -5.22
CA LEU A 877 23.09 -28.65 -6.04
C LEU A 877 22.96 -28.26 -7.52
N LYS A 878 22.38 -27.08 -7.81
CA LYS A 878 22.23 -26.56 -9.17
C LYS A 878 23.58 -26.30 -9.84
N TRP A 879 24.45 -25.52 -9.20
CA TRP A 879 25.68 -25.03 -9.84
C TRP A 879 26.81 -26.06 -9.82
N ARG A 880 26.94 -26.88 -8.77
CA ARG A 880 27.88 -28.02 -8.75
C ARG A 880 27.47 -29.12 -9.73
N GLY A 881 26.17 -29.25 -10.04
CA GLY A 881 25.67 -30.16 -11.09
C GLY A 881 26.04 -29.75 -12.53
N LEU A 882 26.49 -28.52 -12.75
CA LEU A 882 26.83 -27.96 -14.07
C LEU A 882 28.34 -28.01 -14.37
N VAL A 883 29.04 -29.05 -13.92
CA VAL A 883 30.52 -29.19 -13.95
C VAL A 883 31.17 -28.81 -15.30
N TYR A 884 30.51 -29.11 -16.43
CA TYR A 884 31.02 -28.83 -17.78
C TYR A 884 30.82 -27.37 -18.24
N LEU A 885 29.91 -26.63 -17.61
CA LEU A 885 29.51 -25.26 -17.98
C LEU A 885 29.90 -24.21 -16.94
N TYR A 886 30.10 -24.62 -15.69
CA TYR A 886 30.42 -23.75 -14.57
C TYR A 886 31.44 -24.43 -13.64
N GLN A 887 32.66 -23.88 -13.62
CA GLN A 887 33.66 -24.19 -12.62
C GLN A 887 33.36 -23.37 -11.34
N MET A 888 32.99 -24.06 -10.27
CA MET A 888 32.69 -23.42 -8.98
C MET A 888 33.99 -22.93 -8.31
N PRO A 889 34.12 -21.63 -7.96
CA PRO A 889 35.27 -21.13 -7.20
C PRO A 889 35.31 -21.67 -5.77
N GLY A 890 36.45 -21.50 -5.10
CA GLY A 890 36.56 -21.72 -3.65
C GLY A 890 35.57 -20.85 -2.85
N VAL A 891 35.13 -21.35 -1.69
CA VAL A 891 33.98 -20.80 -0.93
C VAL A 891 34.14 -19.32 -0.56
N GLU A 892 35.36 -18.89 -0.25
CA GLU A 892 35.69 -17.49 0.04
C GLU A 892 35.70 -16.63 -1.23
N THR A 893 36.25 -17.18 -2.33
CA THR A 893 36.35 -16.49 -3.63
C THR A 893 34.96 -16.21 -4.21
N ILE A 894 34.05 -17.19 -4.25
CA ILE A 894 32.67 -16.98 -4.74
C ILE A 894 31.87 -16.02 -3.82
N THR A 895 32.14 -16.03 -2.51
CA THR A 895 31.54 -15.09 -1.55
C THR A 895 31.93 -13.64 -1.88
N VAL A 896 33.21 -13.36 -2.10
CA VAL A 896 33.68 -12.01 -2.47
C VAL A 896 33.27 -11.63 -3.90
N MET A 897 33.25 -12.59 -4.84
CA MET A 897 32.82 -12.35 -6.22
C MET A 897 31.33 -12.00 -6.34
N SER A 898 30.47 -12.41 -5.40
CA SER A 898 29.03 -12.10 -5.41
C SER A 898 28.66 -10.81 -4.68
N GLU A 899 29.43 -10.41 -3.66
CA GLU A 899 29.22 -9.21 -2.83
C GLU A 899 29.04 -7.90 -3.62
N LYS A 900 29.65 -7.81 -4.81
CA LYS A 900 29.53 -6.63 -5.68
C LYS A 900 28.10 -6.28 -6.10
N TYR A 901 27.17 -7.24 -6.11
CA TYR A 901 25.78 -7.01 -6.53
C TYR A 901 24.87 -6.45 -5.43
N LEU A 902 25.42 -6.17 -4.24
CA LEU A 902 24.71 -5.50 -3.15
C LEU A 902 24.55 -3.98 -3.36
N THR A 903 25.24 -3.38 -4.34
CA THR A 903 25.11 -1.95 -4.62
C THR A 903 23.85 -1.63 -5.43
N ILE A 904 23.08 -0.66 -4.94
CA ILE A 904 21.87 -0.12 -5.61
C ILE A 904 22.24 1.12 -6.44
N MET A 905 23.38 1.76 -6.14
CA MET A 905 23.90 2.93 -6.85
C MET A 905 25.00 2.52 -7.83
N PRO A 906 25.09 3.17 -9.02
CA PRO A 906 26.21 2.99 -9.93
C PRO A 906 27.52 3.44 -9.29
N LYS A 907 28.57 2.64 -9.43
CA LYS A 907 29.92 2.98 -8.91
C LYS A 907 30.79 3.77 -9.89
N VAL A 908 30.36 3.91 -11.14
CA VAL A 908 31.04 4.68 -12.19
C VAL A 908 30.14 5.85 -12.57
N THR A 909 30.71 7.06 -12.59
CA THR A 909 30.03 8.27 -13.07
C THR A 909 30.11 8.35 -14.58
N ALA A 910 29.04 8.83 -15.22
CA ALA A 910 28.91 8.86 -16.69
C ALA A 910 29.96 9.72 -17.43
N THR A 911 30.81 10.44 -16.69
CA THR A 911 31.85 11.36 -17.17
C THR A 911 33.18 10.70 -17.49
N ASP A 912 33.41 9.45 -17.06
CA ASP A 912 34.78 8.94 -16.89
C ASP A 912 35.34 8.17 -18.11
N ASP A 913 34.49 7.74 -19.05
CA ASP A 913 34.88 6.90 -20.20
C ASP A 913 34.56 7.49 -21.59
N PHE A 914 33.55 8.36 -21.74
CA PHE A 914 33.03 8.76 -23.04
C PHE A 914 32.78 10.27 -23.14
N PRO A 915 33.06 10.91 -24.29
CA PRO A 915 32.77 12.32 -24.48
C PRO A 915 31.26 12.56 -24.36
N THR A 916 30.87 13.54 -23.54
CA THR A 916 29.48 14.01 -23.41
C THR A 916 29.01 14.53 -24.76
N THR A 917 28.38 13.66 -25.53
CA THR A 917 27.71 14.01 -26.78
C THR A 917 26.58 14.96 -26.43
N GLU A 918 26.64 16.21 -26.93
CA GLU A 918 25.61 17.21 -26.67
C GLU A 918 24.28 16.74 -27.27
N LEU A 919 23.42 16.20 -26.41
CA LEU A 919 22.10 15.76 -26.81
C LEU A 919 21.23 16.99 -27.09
N PRO A 920 20.39 16.97 -28.16
CA PRO A 920 19.58 18.11 -28.58
C PRO A 920 18.33 18.27 -27.70
N PHE A 921 18.52 18.30 -26.39
CA PHE A 921 17.51 18.72 -25.43
C PHE A 921 17.16 20.19 -25.67
N ILE A 922 15.88 20.52 -25.53
CA ILE A 922 15.45 21.91 -25.59
C ILE A 922 15.68 22.52 -24.22
N ASP A 923 16.44 23.61 -24.18
CA ASP A 923 16.64 24.38 -22.95
C ASP A 923 15.31 25.03 -22.53
N ARG A 924 14.89 24.78 -21.28
CA ARG A 924 13.65 25.32 -20.73
C ARG A 924 13.70 26.85 -20.60
N ASP A 925 14.89 27.41 -20.40
CA ASP A 925 15.09 28.85 -20.25
C ASP A 925 15.06 29.59 -21.61
N SER A 926 15.08 28.86 -22.73
CA SER A 926 14.99 29.42 -24.09
C SER A 926 13.56 29.57 -24.63
N ILE A 927 12.56 28.96 -23.98
CA ILE A 927 11.16 28.97 -24.42
C ILE A 927 10.38 30.07 -23.68
N GLN A 928 9.51 30.81 -24.38
CA GLN A 928 8.59 31.75 -23.74
C GLN A 928 7.69 31.02 -22.70
N PRO A 929 7.62 31.49 -21.44
CA PRO A 929 6.91 30.79 -20.36
C PRO A 929 5.44 30.44 -20.69
N GLU A 930 4.74 31.31 -21.41
CA GLU A 930 3.35 31.13 -21.83
C GLU A 930 3.15 29.91 -22.76
N ILE A 931 4.09 29.70 -23.69
CA ILE A 931 4.06 28.55 -24.62
C ILE A 931 4.30 27.26 -23.83
N TRP A 932 5.30 27.27 -22.94
CA TRP A 932 5.60 26.11 -22.09
C TRP A 932 4.44 25.77 -21.14
N GLN A 933 3.77 26.77 -20.57
CA GLN A 933 2.57 26.57 -19.75
C GLN A 933 1.43 25.94 -20.54
N ARG A 934 1.18 26.38 -21.79
CA ARG A 934 0.16 25.77 -22.67
C ARG A 934 0.48 24.31 -22.97
N GLU A 935 1.73 23.98 -23.27
CA GLU A 935 2.17 22.59 -23.46
C GLU A 935 1.98 21.75 -22.18
N ASN A 936 2.35 22.27 -21.00
CA ASN A 936 2.13 21.57 -19.73
C ASN A 936 0.63 21.30 -19.46
N VAL A 937 -0.28 22.16 -19.90
CA VAL A 937 -1.74 21.91 -19.82
C VAL A 937 -2.16 20.77 -20.76
N LEU A 938 -1.61 20.70 -21.98
CA LEU A 938 -1.86 19.59 -22.90
C LEU A 938 -1.29 18.26 -22.36
N ASP A 939 -0.09 18.28 -21.79
CA ASP A 939 0.53 17.11 -21.16
C ASP A 939 -0.29 16.58 -19.97
N ASN A 940 -0.81 17.49 -19.13
CA ASN A 940 -1.73 17.12 -18.05
C ASN A 940 -3.05 16.53 -18.58
N ARG A 941 -3.56 16.99 -19.72
CA ARG A 941 -4.73 16.38 -20.38
C ARG A 941 -4.43 14.97 -20.92
N GLN A 942 -3.30 14.76 -21.59
CA GLN A 942 -2.88 13.44 -22.06
C GLN A 942 -2.70 12.45 -20.89
N ALA A 943 -2.07 12.87 -19.79
CA ALA A 943 -1.93 12.03 -18.60
C ALA A 943 -3.26 11.82 -17.85
N THR A 944 -4.21 12.74 -17.97
CA THR A 944 -5.58 12.55 -17.47
C THR A 944 -6.29 11.46 -18.27
N LEU A 945 -6.22 11.51 -19.60
CA LEU A 945 -6.78 10.49 -20.48
C LEU A 945 -6.17 9.11 -20.17
N ALA A 946 -4.84 9.03 -20.07
CA ALA A 946 -4.11 7.83 -19.69
C ALA A 946 -4.65 7.20 -18.38
N LYS A 947 -4.84 8.01 -17.33
CA LYS A 947 -5.38 7.57 -16.03
C LYS A 947 -6.83 7.08 -16.09
N LEU A 948 -7.64 7.62 -17.00
CA LEU A 948 -9.03 7.20 -17.19
C LEU A 948 -9.11 5.89 -17.99
N GLU A 949 -8.25 5.73 -19.00
CA GLU A 949 -8.15 4.51 -19.82
C GLU A 949 -7.36 3.37 -19.15
N GLY A 950 -6.67 3.63 -18.03
CA GLY A 950 -5.79 2.66 -17.37
C GLY A 950 -4.47 2.41 -18.12
N ARG A 951 -4.05 3.35 -18.96
CA ARG A 951 -2.84 3.28 -19.82
C ARG A 951 -1.75 4.22 -19.29
N SER A 952 -0.53 4.15 -19.84
CA SER A 952 0.50 5.14 -19.54
C SER A 952 0.40 6.37 -20.44
N VAL A 953 0.88 7.53 -19.97
CA VAL A 953 0.93 8.76 -20.79
C VAL A 953 1.81 8.58 -22.05
N GLY A 954 2.82 7.70 -21.99
CA GLY A 954 3.66 7.42 -23.14
C GLY A 954 2.98 6.54 -24.19
N ASP A 955 2.04 5.68 -23.80
CA ASP A 955 1.17 4.95 -24.74
C ASP A 955 0.22 5.93 -25.46
N ILE A 956 -0.46 6.81 -24.70
CA ILE A 956 -1.34 7.85 -25.28
C ILE A 956 -0.57 8.73 -26.29
N ARG A 957 0.66 9.16 -25.96
CA ARG A 957 1.50 9.97 -26.86
C ARG A 957 1.95 9.24 -28.13
N ARG A 958 2.00 7.90 -28.12
CA ARG A 958 2.29 7.08 -29.32
C ARG A 958 1.09 6.99 -30.25
N ASP A 959 -0.12 7.00 -29.69
CA ASP A 959 -1.36 6.94 -30.45
C ASP A 959 -1.82 8.31 -30.98
N ASP A 960 -1.54 9.42 -30.27
CA ASP A 960 -2.09 10.76 -30.58
C ASP A 960 -1.74 11.23 -32.01
N GLY A 961 -0.57 10.85 -32.55
CA GLY A 961 -0.16 11.05 -33.96
C GLY A 961 0.08 12.51 -34.41
N ARG A 962 -0.54 13.49 -33.73
CA ARG A 962 -0.50 14.93 -34.03
C ARG A 962 0.85 15.58 -33.75
N ARG A 963 1.66 14.98 -32.87
CA ARG A 963 2.97 15.49 -32.44
C ARG A 963 4.02 14.39 -32.57
N ARG A 964 5.22 14.72 -33.06
CA ARG A 964 6.28 13.72 -33.25
C ARG A 964 6.83 13.29 -31.89
N LEU A 965 6.98 11.98 -31.69
CA LEU A 965 7.51 11.41 -30.44
C LEU A 965 8.86 12.01 -30.03
N LEU A 966 9.73 12.30 -30.98
CA LEU A 966 11.05 12.86 -30.70
C LEU A 966 11.00 14.23 -30.03
N ASP A 967 9.98 15.04 -30.30
CA ASP A 967 9.87 16.40 -29.75
C ASP A 967 9.55 16.34 -28.25
N PHE A 968 8.70 15.39 -27.82
CA PHE A 968 8.51 15.09 -26.41
C PHE A 968 9.83 14.67 -25.72
N VAL A 969 10.64 13.82 -26.37
CA VAL A 969 11.91 13.34 -25.79
C VAL A 969 12.90 14.50 -25.60
N LYS A 970 13.01 15.40 -26.59
CA LYS A 970 13.85 16.61 -26.47
C LYS A 970 13.42 17.54 -25.34
N GLU A 971 12.12 17.57 -25.01
CA GLU A 971 11.54 18.29 -23.87
C GLU A 971 11.68 17.54 -22.53
N LYS A 972 12.37 16.40 -22.52
CA LYS A 972 12.49 15.45 -21.40
C LYS A 972 11.13 14.86 -20.95
N LYS A 973 10.14 14.80 -21.84
CA LYS A 973 8.80 14.25 -21.57
C LYS A 973 8.74 12.76 -21.91
N CYS A 974 7.97 12.00 -21.12
CA CYS A 974 7.90 10.54 -21.25
C CYS A 974 7.15 10.08 -22.51
N ILE A 975 7.76 9.15 -23.25
CA ILE A 975 7.11 8.38 -24.33
C ILE A 975 7.21 6.86 -24.10
N CYS A 976 7.52 6.42 -22.89
CA CYS A 976 7.73 5.00 -22.60
C CYS A 976 6.41 4.22 -22.61
N ARG A 977 6.47 2.94 -23.01
CA ARG A 977 5.31 2.03 -22.92
C ARG A 977 5.01 1.70 -21.46
N SER A 978 3.81 1.21 -21.19
CA SER A 978 3.43 0.65 -19.88
C SER A 978 4.39 -0.42 -19.32
N SER A 979 5.16 -1.10 -20.18
CA SER A 979 6.20 -2.05 -19.77
C SER A 979 7.44 -1.43 -19.09
N CYS A 980 7.60 -0.10 -19.13
CA CYS A 980 8.72 0.61 -18.50
C CYS A 980 8.37 1.05 -17.07
N SER A 981 9.29 0.88 -16.12
CA SER A 981 9.12 1.26 -14.71
C SER A 981 8.77 2.75 -14.52
N CYS A 982 9.33 3.65 -15.33
CA CYS A 982 9.02 5.09 -15.25
C CYS A 982 7.60 5.44 -15.71
N ALA A 983 6.88 4.54 -16.37
CA ALA A 983 5.60 4.83 -17.01
C ALA A 983 4.53 5.23 -15.99
N ALA A 984 4.54 4.62 -14.80
CA ALA A 984 3.65 4.98 -13.70
C ALA A 984 3.96 6.40 -13.18
N ASP A 985 5.21 6.65 -12.81
CA ASP A 985 5.64 7.93 -12.23
C ASP A 985 5.44 9.10 -13.19
N CYS A 986 5.84 8.94 -14.46
CA CYS A 986 5.66 9.96 -15.50
C CYS A 986 4.18 10.18 -15.88
N THR A 987 3.31 9.20 -15.62
CA THR A 987 1.85 9.39 -15.77
C THR A 987 1.29 10.14 -14.56
N MET A 988 1.81 9.90 -13.35
CA MET A 988 1.37 10.58 -12.13
C MET A 988 1.81 12.06 -12.08
N ASP A 989 3.05 12.33 -12.45
CA ASP A 989 3.62 13.67 -12.66
C ASP A 989 4.24 13.79 -14.07
N VAL A 990 3.58 14.56 -14.93
CA VAL A 990 3.97 14.76 -16.34
C VAL A 990 5.05 15.84 -16.53
N VAL A 991 5.32 16.63 -15.48
CA VAL A 991 6.30 17.74 -15.50
C VAL A 991 7.70 17.24 -15.09
N LEU A 992 7.73 16.11 -14.37
CA LEU A 992 8.94 15.35 -14.06
C LEU A 992 9.71 15.00 -15.34
N ALA A 993 11.02 15.28 -15.35
CA ALA A 993 11.88 14.89 -16.45
C ALA A 993 11.97 13.35 -16.51
N CYS A 994 11.57 12.77 -17.64
CA CYS A 994 11.58 11.33 -17.84
C CYS A 994 13.04 10.83 -17.87
N PRO A 995 13.44 9.89 -16.97
CA PRO A 995 14.82 9.40 -16.91
C PRO A 995 15.23 8.68 -18.21
N CYS A 996 14.27 8.13 -18.95
CA CYS A 996 14.52 7.45 -20.21
C CYS A 996 14.80 8.40 -21.39
N SER A 997 14.68 9.72 -21.23
CA SER A 997 14.80 10.67 -22.35
C SER A 997 16.21 10.71 -22.94
N GLU A 998 17.24 10.65 -22.10
CA GLU A 998 18.66 10.60 -22.50
C GLU A 998 18.95 9.40 -23.41
N ARG A 999 18.74 8.17 -22.92
CA ARG A 999 18.96 6.95 -23.70
C ARG A 999 18.19 6.92 -25.03
N ILE A 1000 16.96 7.47 -25.07
CA ILE A 1000 16.16 7.50 -26.29
C ILE A 1000 16.77 8.46 -27.32
N LEU A 1001 17.30 9.62 -26.91
CA LEU A 1001 18.02 10.51 -27.82
C LEU A 1001 19.31 9.86 -28.34
N CYS A 1002 20.10 9.20 -27.50
CA CYS A 1002 21.30 8.47 -27.92
C CYS A 1002 20.99 7.43 -29.01
N ILE A 1003 19.96 6.60 -28.80
CA ILE A 1003 19.50 5.59 -29.77
C ILE A 1003 19.02 6.24 -31.07
N VAL A 1004 18.27 7.35 -31.01
CA VAL A 1004 17.77 8.04 -32.21
C VAL A 1004 18.87 8.76 -32.98
N GLN A 1005 19.87 9.34 -32.30
CA GLN A 1005 21.05 9.93 -32.96
C GLN A 1005 21.86 8.86 -33.69
N ALA A 1006 22.16 7.74 -33.04
CA ALA A 1006 22.90 6.64 -33.66
C ALA A 1006 22.22 6.11 -34.94
N LYS A 1007 20.89 5.95 -34.94
CA LYS A 1007 20.13 5.58 -36.14
C LYS A 1007 20.23 6.60 -37.28
N ARG A 1008 20.41 7.90 -36.97
CA ARG A 1008 20.47 9.00 -37.94
C ARG A 1008 21.86 9.23 -38.54
N HIS A 1009 22.93 8.65 -38.00
CA HIS A 1009 24.25 8.77 -38.62
C HIS A 1009 24.31 7.93 -39.91
N GLU A 1010 24.62 8.58 -41.04
CA GLU A 1010 24.64 7.95 -42.37
C GLU A 1010 25.99 7.30 -42.72
N GLY A 1011 27.06 7.59 -41.99
CA GLY A 1011 28.40 7.00 -42.19
C GLY A 1011 29.12 6.69 -40.87
N ALA A 1012 30.43 6.40 -40.96
CA ALA A 1012 31.30 6.32 -39.80
C ALA A 1012 31.40 7.71 -39.15
N GLY A 1013 30.72 7.91 -38.02
CA GLY A 1013 30.71 9.19 -37.30
C GLY A 1013 32.09 9.60 -36.77
N GLU A 1014 32.25 10.87 -36.42
CA GLU A 1014 33.52 11.51 -36.02
C GLU A 1014 34.20 10.89 -34.78
N GLN A 1015 33.46 10.12 -33.97
CA GLN A 1015 33.98 9.40 -32.81
C GLN A 1015 34.42 7.98 -33.18
N TYR A 1016 35.52 7.53 -32.57
CA TYR A 1016 35.98 6.14 -32.64
C TYR A 1016 34.85 5.12 -32.37
N PHE A 1017 34.90 4.00 -33.09
CA PHE A 1017 33.87 2.97 -33.08
C PHE A 1017 33.51 2.48 -31.66
N GLY A 1018 34.52 2.20 -30.83
CA GLY A 1018 34.32 1.68 -29.48
C GLY A 1018 33.55 2.62 -28.52
N PRO A 1019 33.99 3.88 -28.33
CA PRO A 1019 33.24 4.88 -27.56
C PRO A 1019 31.79 5.09 -28.00
N ARG A 1020 31.53 5.06 -29.32
CA ARG A 1020 30.18 5.15 -29.90
C ARG A 1020 29.32 3.94 -29.50
N CYS A 1021 29.88 2.74 -29.60
CA CYS A 1021 29.24 1.50 -29.18
C CYS A 1021 29.08 1.40 -27.64
N GLY A 1022 29.99 1.97 -26.85
CA GLY A 1022 29.88 2.09 -25.39
C GLY A 1022 28.70 2.97 -24.96
N SER A 1023 28.53 4.11 -25.62
CA SER A 1023 27.39 5.01 -25.40
C SER A 1023 26.04 4.34 -25.74
N LEU A 1024 26.00 3.52 -26.79
CA LEU A 1024 24.84 2.69 -27.12
C LEU A 1024 24.60 1.57 -26.10
N ALA A 1025 25.65 0.87 -25.67
CA ALA A 1025 25.56 -0.19 -24.66
C ALA A 1025 24.99 0.35 -23.33
N ARG A 1026 25.43 1.54 -22.91
CA ARG A 1026 24.83 2.28 -21.79
C ARG A 1026 23.34 2.51 -22.00
N ALA A 1027 22.95 3.09 -23.14
CA ALA A 1027 21.56 3.41 -23.44
C ALA A 1027 20.64 2.17 -23.43
N PHE A 1028 21.10 1.02 -23.95
CA PHE A 1028 20.33 -0.23 -23.92
C PHE A 1028 20.33 -0.90 -22.54
N PHE A 1029 21.41 -0.85 -21.77
CA PHE A 1029 21.42 -1.36 -20.39
C PHE A 1029 20.47 -0.58 -19.48
N GLU A 1030 20.46 0.76 -19.56
CA GLU A 1030 19.47 1.61 -18.91
C GLU A 1030 18.04 1.31 -19.39
N GLY A 1031 17.87 0.81 -20.62
CA GLY A 1031 16.62 0.27 -21.16
C GLY A 1031 16.16 -0.97 -20.40
N LEU A 1032 17.00 -2.02 -20.40
CA LEU A 1032 16.73 -3.32 -19.77
C LEU A 1032 16.50 -3.19 -18.25
N ALA A 1033 17.30 -2.38 -17.55
CA ALA A 1033 17.15 -2.09 -16.13
C ALA A 1033 15.83 -1.39 -15.77
N MET A 1034 15.19 -0.73 -16.76
CA MET A 1034 13.93 -0.01 -16.59
C MET A 1034 12.71 -0.78 -17.12
N VAL A 1035 12.83 -2.06 -17.47
CA VAL A 1035 11.67 -2.93 -17.73
C VAL A 1035 11.00 -3.29 -16.39
N SER A 1036 9.66 -3.27 -16.35
CA SER A 1036 8.89 -3.55 -15.13
C SER A 1036 8.85 -5.05 -14.82
N ARG A 1037 9.03 -5.38 -13.53
CA ARG A 1037 9.12 -6.76 -13.00
C ARG A 1037 7.82 -7.57 -13.11
N GLU A 1038 6.68 -6.89 -13.23
CA GLU A 1038 5.36 -7.51 -13.36
C GLU A 1038 5.05 -7.92 -14.81
N VAL A 1039 5.97 -7.66 -15.74
CA VAL A 1039 5.79 -7.87 -17.18
C VAL A 1039 6.60 -9.07 -17.63
N ALA A 1040 6.07 -9.83 -18.58
CA ALA A 1040 6.67 -11.08 -19.01
C ALA A 1040 7.99 -10.90 -19.80
N HIS A 1041 8.84 -11.92 -19.72
CA HIS A 1041 10.19 -12.06 -20.31
C HIS A 1041 10.33 -11.55 -21.75
N TYR A 1042 9.26 -11.59 -22.55
CA TYR A 1042 9.26 -11.14 -23.94
C TYR A 1042 9.63 -9.65 -24.11
N GLU A 1043 9.39 -8.76 -23.15
CA GLU A 1043 9.80 -7.33 -23.26
C GLU A 1043 11.33 -7.19 -23.17
N LEU A 1044 12.01 -7.98 -22.30
CA LEU A 1044 13.48 -8.00 -22.23
C LEU A 1044 14.07 -8.47 -23.56
N VAL A 1045 13.55 -9.58 -24.11
CA VAL A 1045 13.91 -10.10 -25.44
C VAL A 1045 13.66 -9.04 -26.52
N THR A 1046 12.55 -8.28 -26.45
CA THR A 1046 12.20 -7.25 -27.42
C THR A 1046 13.15 -6.06 -27.40
N GLU A 1047 13.52 -5.55 -26.22
CA GLU A 1047 14.51 -4.45 -26.12
C GLU A 1047 15.91 -4.93 -26.56
N LEU A 1048 16.29 -6.17 -26.22
CA LEU A 1048 17.56 -6.75 -26.65
C LEU A 1048 17.63 -6.97 -28.16
N HIS A 1049 16.53 -7.39 -28.79
CA HIS A 1049 16.44 -7.53 -30.25
C HIS A 1049 16.62 -6.17 -30.96
N ARG A 1050 16.04 -5.09 -30.43
CA ARG A 1050 16.27 -3.72 -30.94
C ARG A 1050 17.73 -3.27 -30.78
N ALA A 1051 18.41 -3.72 -29.72
CA ALA A 1051 19.83 -3.48 -29.54
C ALA A 1051 20.64 -4.16 -30.64
N MET A 1052 20.45 -5.48 -30.84
CA MET A 1052 21.16 -6.25 -31.86
C MET A 1052 20.99 -5.67 -33.26
N GLN A 1053 19.75 -5.33 -33.66
CA GLN A 1053 19.48 -4.66 -34.94
C GLN A 1053 20.26 -3.35 -35.12
N LEU A 1054 20.32 -2.49 -34.09
CA LEU A 1054 21.03 -1.21 -34.19
C LEU A 1054 22.55 -1.39 -34.19
N PHE A 1055 23.09 -2.33 -33.42
CA PHE A 1055 24.51 -2.66 -33.45
C PHE A 1055 24.92 -3.24 -34.81
N GLU A 1056 24.10 -4.11 -35.41
CA GLU A 1056 24.30 -4.64 -36.77
C GLU A 1056 24.29 -3.53 -37.84
N GLU A 1057 23.32 -2.59 -37.79
CA GLU A 1057 23.31 -1.37 -38.62
C GLU A 1057 24.63 -0.56 -38.48
N VAL A 1058 25.13 -0.39 -37.25
CA VAL A 1058 26.32 0.42 -36.94
C VAL A 1058 27.63 -0.28 -37.33
N VAL A 1059 27.72 -1.61 -37.15
CA VAL A 1059 28.85 -2.44 -37.62
C VAL A 1059 28.90 -2.45 -39.15
N GLY A 1060 27.75 -2.65 -39.80
CA GLY A 1060 27.63 -2.64 -41.26
C GLY A 1060 28.11 -1.33 -41.88
N LYS A 1061 27.64 -0.19 -41.37
CA LYS A 1061 28.10 1.15 -41.79
C LYS A 1061 29.60 1.35 -41.59
N GLN A 1062 30.17 0.89 -40.48
CA GLN A 1062 31.60 1.03 -40.19
C GLN A 1062 32.46 0.19 -41.16
N ARG A 1063 32.09 -1.08 -41.40
CA ARG A 1063 32.81 -1.97 -42.34
C ARG A 1063 32.68 -1.51 -43.80
N GLN A 1064 31.51 -0.98 -44.21
CA GLN A 1064 31.34 -0.38 -45.53
C GLN A 1064 32.25 0.84 -45.72
N PHE A 1065 32.35 1.72 -44.73
CA PHE A 1065 33.24 2.88 -44.76
C PHE A 1065 34.72 2.47 -44.88
N ALA A 1066 35.15 1.48 -44.08
CA ALA A 1066 36.49 0.89 -44.19
C ALA A 1066 36.77 0.36 -45.62
N ALA A 1067 35.86 -0.47 -46.17
CA ALA A 1067 35.97 -1.01 -47.53
C ALA A 1067 36.10 0.08 -48.61
N THR A 1068 35.33 1.17 -48.50
CA THR A 1068 35.44 2.30 -49.45
C THR A 1068 36.71 3.13 -49.29
N SER A 1069 37.32 3.13 -48.10
CA SER A 1069 38.56 3.85 -47.82
C SER A 1069 39.77 3.07 -48.38
N THR A 1070 39.81 1.75 -48.16
CA THR A 1070 40.84 0.85 -48.72
C THR A 1070 40.76 0.71 -50.25
N ARG A 1071 39.63 1.06 -50.87
CA ARG A 1071 39.50 1.14 -52.35
C ARG A 1071 39.88 2.50 -52.95
N ARG A 1072 40.21 3.50 -52.12
CA ARG A 1072 40.61 4.86 -52.53
C ARG A 1072 42.09 5.16 -52.26
N ALA A 1073 42.72 4.36 -51.41
CA ALA A 1073 44.18 4.27 -51.24
C ALA A 1073 44.75 3.22 -52.21
#